data_AF-A0A3D5A176-F1
#
_entry.id   AF-A0A3D5A176-F1
#
_cell.length_a   1.000
_cell.length_b   1.000
_cell.length_c   1.000
_cell.angle_alpha   90.00
_cell.angle_beta   90.00
_cell.angle_gamma   90.00
#
_symmetry.space_group_name_H-M   'P 1'
#
loop_
_entity.id
_entity.type
_entity.pdbx_description
1 polymer ?
#
loop_
_entity_poly.entity_id
_entity_poly.type
_entity_poly.pdbx_seq_one_letter_code
_entity_poly.pdbx_strand_id
1 'polypeptide(L)'
;RDVGTVHGAYALLRHLGCRFYAPGCESIPQLDALVIPEITLAASPFYEFRQVTGNLKLGHTPSDDLMNPREIGASGNIVHSASYLLPYDEYHEQHPEYFALQKDGRRLTRDPDAQRFDVHLCLSNPDVHRICAERMLALMDIQHDRKFFGVSQGDGYAWCECEQCRALDAVPGVDMTDRLLEYVNSIARDIAQKYPDKRILTLAYTNATSPPPTRVMPEPNVMVQYCPYPPRTGCQSHDLTCEQNAQSYTDLMGWLQKCPENMYIFDYPTGYANWYEPFGSFWAMKRKLDLYSSHGVRGIYYCGTPKNFNALFIYVQSRLLWQPDAAVEPLIDEFMAAYYGAAAPQVREYFDYMHREIDERPVHQMCEGASPHTVTPEWADKALDMLGRAEDAVRDDRARLYRVRAEKLCVLFGDLNARNPINGSLAVSGDVFAQRLAEFCAIGRTMRIGQFTRRLTTDEWLYRVARIRPQRSPWYSDPLIERLVADPVQTLAAEQTLYSQVEVSAGPMVEVGGAGGWRLELQGFRGARGPEQYAHECPPREAVWIYGTNTRNPQMWTALRLEKAPRGQARLVLTAQDDDKPGAVRIRIAVNGQPVFEGENRFVERGWSTEEVAIPPGILKQGENEIRFVTLDESSAADQGWFMLAECMVLVEGE
;
A
#
# COMPACT_ATOMS: atom_id res chain seq x y z
N ARG A 1 -12.63 -34.11 5.18
CA ARG A 1 -12.17 -33.90 6.57
C ARG A 1 -13.28 -33.27 7.39
N ASP A 2 -13.42 -33.60 8.68
CA ASP A 2 -14.46 -33.04 9.55
C ASP A 2 -13.98 -31.80 10.31
N VAL A 3 -14.07 -30.63 9.67
CA VAL A 3 -13.80 -29.31 10.30
C VAL A 3 -14.85 -28.99 11.37
N GLY A 4 -16.04 -29.58 11.28
CA GLY A 4 -17.12 -29.44 12.25
C GLY A 4 -16.71 -29.89 13.64
N THR A 5 -15.97 -31.00 13.76
CA THR A 5 -15.42 -31.48 15.05
C THR A 5 -14.52 -30.44 15.73
N VAL A 6 -13.60 -29.80 14.98
CA VAL A 6 -12.69 -28.78 15.55
C VAL A 6 -13.45 -27.54 15.99
N HIS A 7 -14.40 -27.07 15.17
CA HIS A 7 -15.25 -25.94 15.55
C HIS A 7 -16.15 -26.27 16.74
N GLY A 8 -16.67 -27.49 16.83
CA GLY A 8 -17.44 -27.99 17.97
C GLY A 8 -16.64 -28.00 19.27
N ALA A 9 -15.37 -28.42 19.22
CA ALA A 9 -14.47 -28.35 20.37
C ALA A 9 -14.29 -26.90 20.87
N TYR A 10 -14.05 -25.95 19.97
CA TYR A 10 -13.96 -24.53 20.35
C TYR A 10 -15.29 -23.95 20.82
N ALA A 11 -16.42 -24.37 20.26
CA ALA A 11 -17.74 -23.97 20.74
C ALA A 11 -18.00 -24.46 22.17
N LEU A 12 -17.63 -25.70 22.49
CA LEU A 12 -17.68 -26.25 23.84
C LEU A 12 -16.79 -25.44 24.79
N LEU A 13 -15.54 -25.15 24.40
CA LEU A 13 -14.64 -24.33 25.23
C LEU A 13 -15.23 -22.94 25.52
N ARG A 14 -15.84 -22.29 24.52
CA ARG A 14 -16.53 -21.01 24.73
C ARG A 14 -17.71 -21.13 25.68
N HIS A 15 -18.48 -22.21 25.58
CA HIS A 15 -19.58 -22.50 26.49
C HIS A 15 -19.08 -22.68 27.94
N LEU A 16 -17.92 -23.30 28.12
CA LEU A 16 -17.25 -23.47 29.42
C LEU A 16 -16.54 -22.20 29.94
N GLY A 17 -16.69 -21.07 29.25
CA GLY A 17 -16.18 -19.77 29.70
C GLY A 17 -14.86 -19.33 29.07
N CYS A 18 -14.23 -20.15 28.21
CA CYS A 18 -13.04 -19.71 27.48
C CYS A 18 -13.40 -18.60 26.47
N ARG A 19 -12.49 -17.65 26.27
CA ARG A 19 -12.62 -16.59 25.26
C ARG A 19 -11.33 -16.46 24.47
N PHE A 20 -11.47 -16.41 23.15
CA PHE A 20 -10.36 -16.32 22.20
C PHE A 20 -10.51 -15.01 21.43
N TYR A 21 -9.71 -14.00 21.78
CA TYR A 21 -9.81 -12.67 21.18
C TYR A 21 -8.77 -12.48 20.08
N ALA A 22 -7.50 -12.72 20.39
CA ALA A 22 -6.37 -12.51 19.49
C ALA A 22 -5.16 -13.35 19.93
N PRO A 23 -4.12 -13.51 19.10
CA PRO A 23 -2.86 -14.12 19.52
C PRO A 23 -2.32 -13.46 20.80
N GLY A 24 -2.06 -14.27 21.83
CA GLY A 24 -1.60 -13.77 23.14
C GLY A 24 -2.67 -13.02 23.95
N CYS A 25 -3.94 -13.07 23.56
CA CYS A 25 -5.06 -12.50 24.31
C CYS A 25 -6.23 -13.49 24.36
N GLU A 26 -6.24 -14.30 25.41
CA GLU A 26 -7.28 -15.30 25.67
C GLU A 26 -7.65 -15.24 27.15
N SER A 27 -8.91 -15.50 27.47
CA SER A 27 -9.38 -15.67 28.84
C SER A 27 -9.72 -17.14 29.05
N ILE A 28 -8.99 -17.80 29.94
CA ILE A 28 -9.19 -19.21 30.28
C ILE A 28 -9.48 -19.29 31.77
N PRO A 29 -10.72 -19.62 32.18
CA PRO A 29 -11.06 -19.73 33.59
C PRO A 29 -10.19 -20.78 34.30
N GLN A 30 -9.66 -20.43 35.47
CA GLN A 30 -9.05 -21.40 36.37
C GLN A 30 -10.12 -21.94 37.30
N LEU A 31 -10.34 -23.25 37.28
CA LEU A 31 -11.35 -23.94 38.06
C LEU A 31 -10.69 -25.10 38.81
N ASP A 32 -10.98 -25.25 40.10
CA ASP A 32 -10.50 -26.39 40.91
C ASP A 32 -11.09 -27.72 40.43
N ALA A 33 -12.31 -27.67 39.88
CA ALA A 33 -12.99 -28.78 39.24
C ALA A 33 -13.83 -28.27 38.06
N LEU A 34 -13.65 -28.88 36.89
CA LEU A 34 -14.47 -28.59 35.70
C LEU A 34 -15.73 -29.46 35.74
N VAL A 35 -16.90 -28.83 35.88
CA VAL A 35 -18.20 -29.49 35.71
C VAL A 35 -18.73 -29.13 34.33
N ILE A 36 -18.89 -30.15 33.48
CA ILE A 36 -19.52 -29.99 32.17
C ILE A 36 -21.00 -30.31 32.34
N PRO A 37 -21.92 -29.33 32.22
CA PRO A 37 -23.35 -29.60 32.33
C PRO A 37 -23.82 -30.50 31.18
N GLU A 38 -24.95 -31.19 31.36
CA GLU A 38 -25.65 -31.80 30.24
C GLU A 38 -26.08 -30.69 29.27
N ILE A 39 -25.54 -30.72 28.05
CA ILE A 39 -25.76 -29.68 27.04
C ILE A 39 -25.90 -30.29 25.65
N THR A 40 -26.72 -29.63 24.85
CA THR A 40 -26.81 -29.88 23.40
C THR A 40 -26.60 -28.55 22.69
N LEU A 41 -25.49 -28.45 21.96
CA LEU A 41 -25.15 -27.28 21.14
C LEU A 41 -25.12 -27.69 19.67
N ALA A 42 -25.83 -26.95 18.83
CA ALA A 42 -25.79 -27.11 17.38
C ALA A 42 -25.66 -25.73 16.74
N ALA A 43 -24.67 -25.57 15.86
CA ALA A 43 -24.43 -24.34 15.13
C ALA A 43 -23.75 -24.64 13.79
N SER A 44 -24.08 -23.85 12.77
CA SER A 44 -23.43 -23.85 11.47
C SER A 44 -23.12 -22.41 11.09
N PRO A 45 -21.96 -22.12 10.47
CA PRO A 45 -21.65 -20.76 10.05
C PRO A 45 -22.56 -20.34 8.89
N PHE A 46 -22.95 -19.05 8.86
CA PHE A 46 -23.66 -18.50 7.71
C PHE A 46 -22.79 -18.56 6.44
N TYR A 47 -21.57 -18.03 6.48
CA TYR A 47 -20.64 -18.13 5.36
C TYR A 47 -19.95 -19.49 5.40
N GLU A 48 -19.99 -20.28 4.32
CA GLU A 48 -19.31 -21.57 4.25
C GLU A 48 -17.80 -21.44 3.99
N PHE A 49 -17.38 -20.35 3.32
CA PHE A 49 -16.00 -20.00 3.07
C PHE A 49 -15.63 -18.69 3.79
N ARG A 50 -14.63 -18.74 4.67
CA ARG A 50 -14.30 -17.67 5.63
C ARG A 50 -12.80 -17.49 5.70
N GLN A 51 -12.21 -16.95 4.63
CA GLN A 51 -10.77 -16.72 4.58
C GLN A 51 -10.41 -15.33 5.07
N VAL A 52 -9.77 -15.28 6.24
CA VAL A 52 -9.30 -14.05 6.88
C VAL A 52 -7.83 -14.18 7.24
N THR A 53 -7.51 -15.11 8.16
CA THR A 53 -6.13 -15.43 8.58
C THR A 53 -5.91 -16.93 8.85
N GLY A 54 -6.87 -17.80 8.55
CA GLY A 54 -6.79 -19.25 8.84
C GLY A 54 -6.89 -19.64 10.34
N ASN A 55 -7.15 -18.70 11.24
CA ASN A 55 -7.32 -18.97 12.68
C ASN A 55 -8.57 -19.83 13.02
N LEU A 56 -8.36 -21.12 13.29
CA LEU A 56 -9.41 -22.07 13.67
C LEU A 56 -10.14 -21.72 14.97
N LYS A 57 -9.47 -21.05 15.93
CA LYS A 57 -10.09 -20.61 17.20
C LYS A 57 -11.20 -19.59 16.98
N LEU A 58 -11.13 -18.87 15.87
CA LEU A 58 -12.11 -17.87 15.44
C LEU A 58 -13.09 -18.41 14.40
N GLY A 59 -13.01 -19.70 14.06
CA GLY A 59 -13.95 -20.34 13.14
C GLY A 59 -13.68 -20.09 11.66
N HIS A 60 -12.46 -19.67 11.29
CA HIS A 60 -12.06 -19.47 9.89
C HIS A 60 -12.02 -20.79 9.12
N THR A 61 -12.09 -20.70 7.79
CA THR A 61 -11.72 -21.82 6.92
C THR A 61 -10.25 -22.18 7.17
N PRO A 62 -9.91 -23.46 7.43
CA PRO A 62 -8.53 -23.89 7.56
C PRO A 62 -7.72 -23.57 6.30
N SER A 63 -6.48 -23.09 6.44
CA SER A 63 -5.62 -22.82 5.27
C SER A 63 -5.32 -24.06 4.45
N ASP A 64 -5.33 -25.24 5.08
CA ASP A 64 -5.16 -26.54 4.46
C ASP A 64 -6.46 -27.10 3.85
N ASP A 65 -7.56 -26.34 3.86
CA ASP A 65 -8.78 -26.62 3.08
C ASP A 65 -8.78 -25.90 1.71
N LEU A 66 -7.78 -25.05 1.49
CA LEU A 66 -7.50 -24.32 0.25
C LEU A 66 -6.38 -25.03 -0.51
N MET A 67 -6.49 -25.15 -1.83
CA MET A 67 -5.40 -25.68 -2.64
C MET A 67 -4.09 -24.90 -2.40
N ASN A 68 -2.97 -25.61 -2.42
CA ASN A 68 -1.65 -24.99 -2.29
C ASN A 68 -0.60 -25.76 -3.10
N PRO A 69 -0.36 -25.38 -4.36
CA PRO A 69 0.67 -26.00 -5.21
C PRO A 69 2.08 -25.97 -4.60
N ARG A 70 2.37 -24.99 -3.73
CA ARG A 70 3.72 -24.85 -3.13
C ARG A 70 4.10 -26.00 -2.22
N GLU A 71 3.12 -26.70 -1.65
CA GLU A 71 3.37 -27.89 -0.81
C GLU A 71 3.88 -29.09 -1.59
N ILE A 72 3.69 -29.10 -2.92
CA ILE A 72 4.26 -30.11 -3.82
C ILE A 72 5.45 -29.57 -4.61
N GLY A 73 6.03 -28.44 -4.18
CA GLY A 73 7.17 -27.80 -4.83
C GLY A 73 6.84 -27.03 -6.12
N ALA A 74 5.56 -26.83 -6.44
CA ALA A 74 5.14 -26.08 -7.62
C ALA A 74 4.89 -24.59 -7.31
N SER A 75 5.01 -23.74 -8.33
CA SER A 75 4.55 -22.35 -8.25
C SER A 75 3.01 -22.30 -8.23
N GLY A 76 2.46 -21.23 -7.68
CA GLY A 76 1.00 -21.04 -7.63
C GLY A 76 0.47 -20.49 -6.32
N ASN A 77 -0.82 -20.16 -6.35
CA ASN A 77 -1.62 -19.69 -5.24
C ASN A 77 -3.11 -20.03 -5.51
N ILE A 78 -3.97 -20.01 -4.49
CA ILE A 78 -5.42 -20.23 -4.59
C ILE A 78 -6.10 -19.21 -5.52
N VAL A 79 -5.51 -18.03 -5.66
CA VAL A 79 -5.86 -17.01 -6.66
C VAL A 79 -4.72 -16.83 -7.64
N HIS A 80 -5.03 -16.36 -8.84
CA HIS A 80 -4.07 -16.23 -9.94
C HIS A 80 -3.36 -17.55 -10.27
N SER A 81 -4.14 -18.62 -10.34
CA SER A 81 -3.66 -20.00 -10.42
C SER A 81 -3.05 -20.41 -11.76
N ALA A 82 -3.06 -19.53 -12.75
CA ALA A 82 -2.46 -19.75 -14.08
C ALA A 82 -1.00 -20.25 -14.01
N SER A 83 -0.20 -19.75 -13.05
CA SER A 83 1.20 -20.19 -12.86
C SER A 83 1.34 -21.68 -12.53
N TYR A 84 0.39 -22.26 -11.80
CA TYR A 84 0.34 -23.70 -11.53
C TYR A 84 -0.29 -24.47 -12.69
N LEU A 85 -1.41 -23.95 -13.20
CA LEU A 85 -2.26 -24.62 -14.19
C LEU A 85 -1.57 -24.76 -15.54
N LEU A 86 -0.72 -23.80 -15.92
CA LEU A 86 0.09 -23.85 -17.12
C LEU A 86 1.40 -23.07 -16.88
N PRO A 87 2.43 -23.72 -16.29
CA PRO A 87 3.67 -23.06 -15.95
C PRO A 87 4.38 -22.47 -17.17
N TYR A 88 4.65 -21.17 -17.14
CA TYR A 88 5.25 -20.45 -18.28
C TYR A 88 6.57 -21.09 -18.73
N ASP A 89 7.47 -21.32 -17.77
CA ASP A 89 8.83 -21.82 -18.02
C ASP A 89 8.83 -23.24 -18.62
N GLU A 90 7.77 -24.03 -18.44
CA GLU A 90 7.64 -25.37 -19.01
C GLU A 90 7.13 -25.37 -20.46
N TYR A 91 6.26 -24.42 -20.83
CA TYR A 91 5.49 -24.50 -22.08
C TYR A 91 5.82 -23.42 -23.12
N HIS A 92 6.31 -22.23 -22.73
CA HIS A 92 6.33 -21.07 -23.64
C HIS A 92 7.23 -21.22 -24.89
N GLU A 93 8.33 -21.97 -24.81
CA GLU A 93 9.23 -22.16 -25.96
C GLU A 93 8.62 -23.08 -27.03
N GLN A 94 7.99 -24.18 -26.60
CA GLN A 94 7.45 -25.21 -27.49
C GLN A 94 5.99 -24.95 -27.88
N HIS A 95 5.24 -24.30 -26.98
CA HIS A 95 3.81 -23.99 -27.11
C HIS A 95 3.51 -22.52 -26.81
N PRO A 96 4.11 -21.57 -27.55
CA PRO A 96 3.85 -20.14 -27.36
C PRO A 96 2.36 -19.79 -27.57
N GLU A 97 1.61 -20.59 -28.33
CA GLU A 97 0.18 -20.44 -28.58
C GLU A 97 -0.73 -20.63 -27.34
N TYR A 98 -0.19 -21.18 -26.25
CA TYR A 98 -0.91 -21.31 -24.97
C TYR A 98 -1.01 -19.99 -24.22
N PHE A 99 -0.17 -19.02 -24.55
CA PHE A 99 -0.09 -17.72 -23.89
C PHE A 99 -0.80 -16.63 -24.70
N ALA A 100 -1.23 -15.57 -24.02
CA ALA A 100 -2.04 -14.51 -24.60
C ALA A 100 -1.34 -13.84 -25.81
N LEU A 101 -1.99 -13.83 -26.97
CA LEU A 101 -1.56 -13.02 -28.12
C LEU A 101 -1.83 -11.55 -27.80
N GLN A 102 -0.85 -10.68 -28.00
CA GLN A 102 -0.97 -9.24 -27.77
C GLN A 102 -1.29 -8.52 -29.09
N LYS A 103 -1.73 -7.25 -28.99
CA LYS A 103 -2.12 -6.43 -30.16
C LYS A 103 -1.01 -6.25 -31.19
N ASP A 104 0.25 -6.34 -30.77
CA ASP A 104 1.43 -6.24 -31.63
C ASP A 104 1.77 -7.55 -32.36
N GLY A 105 0.95 -8.60 -32.17
CA GLY A 105 1.13 -9.92 -32.76
C GLY A 105 2.10 -10.84 -32.01
N ARG A 106 2.67 -10.40 -30.88
CA ARG A 106 3.57 -11.22 -30.05
C ARG A 106 2.81 -11.94 -28.95
N ARG A 107 3.38 -13.05 -28.46
CA ARG A 107 2.85 -13.75 -27.29
C ARG A 107 3.35 -13.08 -26.03
N LEU A 108 2.48 -12.98 -25.03
CA LEU A 108 2.81 -12.41 -23.75
C LEU A 108 3.94 -13.22 -23.11
N THR A 109 4.99 -12.52 -22.71
CA THR A 109 6.13 -13.09 -22.00
C THR A 109 6.07 -12.74 -20.53
N ARG A 110 6.66 -13.58 -19.69
CA ARG A 110 6.86 -13.26 -18.28
C ARG A 110 7.93 -12.19 -18.14
N ASP A 111 7.65 -11.16 -17.33
CA ASP A 111 8.67 -10.24 -16.86
C ASP A 111 9.53 -10.93 -15.78
N PRO A 112 10.85 -11.10 -15.98
CA PRO A 112 11.71 -11.78 -15.01
C PRO A 112 11.79 -11.03 -13.66
N ASP A 113 11.55 -9.72 -13.65
CA ASP A 113 11.65 -8.86 -12.45
C ASP A 113 10.29 -8.66 -11.76
N ALA A 114 9.20 -9.17 -12.36
CA ALA A 114 7.87 -9.06 -11.77
C ALA A 114 7.75 -9.88 -10.48
N GLN A 115 7.31 -9.21 -9.40
CA GLN A 115 7.04 -9.84 -8.10
C GLN A 115 5.80 -10.75 -8.12
N ARG A 116 4.99 -10.69 -9.17
CA ARG A 116 3.73 -11.44 -9.36
C ARG A 116 3.72 -12.13 -10.72
N PHE A 117 2.97 -13.23 -10.81
CA PHE A 117 2.75 -13.89 -12.10
C PHE A 117 1.58 -13.22 -12.83
N ASP A 118 1.92 -12.32 -13.75
CA ASP A 118 0.99 -11.50 -14.51
C ASP A 118 0.67 -12.04 -15.91
N VAL A 119 1.24 -13.20 -16.26
CA VAL A 119 1.02 -13.83 -17.57
C VAL A 119 -0.39 -14.41 -17.67
N HIS A 120 -1.13 -13.95 -18.69
CA HIS A 120 -2.42 -14.48 -19.08
C HIS A 120 -2.29 -15.55 -20.17
N LEU A 121 -3.22 -16.51 -20.13
CA LEU A 121 -3.30 -17.63 -21.07
C LEU A 121 -4.25 -17.31 -22.24
N CYS A 122 -4.11 -18.06 -23.33
CA CYS A 122 -5.10 -18.08 -24.42
C CYS A 122 -6.29 -18.96 -24.02
N LEU A 123 -7.32 -18.36 -23.41
CA LEU A 123 -8.48 -19.07 -22.85
C LEU A 123 -9.44 -19.68 -23.87
N SER A 124 -9.17 -19.54 -25.18
CA SER A 124 -9.94 -20.21 -26.23
C SER A 124 -9.24 -21.45 -26.78
N ASN A 125 -8.02 -21.76 -26.30
CA ASN A 125 -7.24 -22.86 -26.82
C ASN A 125 -7.66 -24.18 -26.14
N PRO A 126 -8.15 -25.20 -26.89
CA PRO A 126 -8.64 -26.45 -26.30
C PRO A 126 -7.55 -27.23 -25.55
N ASP A 127 -6.28 -27.14 -25.95
CA ASP A 127 -5.19 -27.79 -25.22
C ASP A 127 -4.95 -27.14 -23.85
N VAL A 128 -5.11 -25.81 -23.76
CA VAL A 128 -5.03 -25.09 -22.48
C VAL A 128 -6.11 -25.58 -21.53
N HIS A 129 -7.35 -25.80 -22.01
CA HIS A 129 -8.42 -26.36 -21.18
C HIS A 129 -8.05 -27.76 -20.66
N ARG A 130 -7.62 -28.64 -21.57
CA ARG A 130 -7.27 -30.03 -21.24
C ARG A 130 -6.11 -30.11 -20.24
N ILE A 131 -5.01 -29.40 -20.49
CA ILE A 131 -3.81 -29.40 -19.62
C ILE A 131 -4.16 -28.87 -18.23
N CYS A 132 -4.93 -27.77 -18.17
CA CYS A 132 -5.32 -27.19 -16.89
C CYS A 132 -6.24 -28.12 -16.10
N ALA A 133 -7.17 -28.82 -16.76
CA ALA A 133 -8.01 -29.83 -16.11
C ALA A 133 -7.19 -31.01 -15.59
N GLU A 134 -6.28 -31.56 -16.40
CA GLU A 134 -5.37 -32.65 -16.01
C GLU A 134 -4.52 -32.28 -14.80
N ARG A 135 -3.93 -31.07 -14.80
CA ARG A 135 -3.10 -30.59 -13.69
C ARG A 135 -3.93 -30.32 -12.43
N MET A 136 -5.14 -29.77 -12.56
CA MET A 136 -6.01 -29.58 -11.41
C MET A 136 -6.46 -30.91 -10.79
N LEU A 137 -6.81 -31.91 -11.62
CA LEU A 137 -7.14 -33.25 -11.15
C LEU A 137 -5.95 -33.91 -10.44
N ALA A 138 -4.73 -33.74 -10.97
CA ALA A 138 -3.51 -34.23 -10.33
C ALA A 138 -3.26 -33.55 -8.97
N LEU A 139 -3.51 -32.23 -8.86
CA LEU A 139 -3.44 -31.54 -7.57
C LEU A 139 -4.47 -32.09 -6.59
N MET A 140 -5.70 -32.31 -7.04
CA MET A 140 -6.80 -32.86 -6.23
C MET A 140 -6.54 -34.31 -5.80
N ASP A 141 -5.84 -35.12 -6.59
CA ASP A 141 -5.41 -36.45 -6.16
C ASP A 141 -4.46 -36.37 -4.95
N ILE A 142 -3.54 -35.40 -4.96
CA ILE A 142 -2.59 -35.18 -3.85
C ILE A 142 -3.29 -34.50 -2.65
N GLN A 143 -4.15 -33.52 -2.92
CA GLN A 143 -4.84 -32.66 -1.94
C GLN A 143 -6.32 -33.03 -1.80
N HIS A 144 -6.64 -34.31 -1.83
CA HIS A 144 -8.01 -34.83 -1.91
C HIS A 144 -8.89 -34.47 -0.69
N ASP A 145 -8.28 -34.12 0.44
CA ASP A 145 -8.95 -33.76 1.68
C ASP A 145 -9.40 -32.29 1.73
N ARG A 146 -8.93 -31.46 0.79
CA ARG A 146 -9.27 -30.03 0.67
C ARG A 146 -10.59 -29.82 -0.05
N LYS A 147 -11.27 -28.70 0.21
CA LYS A 147 -12.56 -28.36 -0.40
C LYS A 147 -12.46 -27.35 -1.54
N PHE A 148 -11.56 -26.36 -1.44
CA PHE A 148 -11.55 -25.20 -2.33
C PHE A 148 -10.32 -25.17 -3.25
N PHE A 149 -10.55 -25.05 -4.55
CA PHE A 149 -9.51 -25.06 -5.58
C PHE A 149 -9.71 -23.89 -6.55
N GLY A 150 -8.63 -23.18 -6.88
CA GLY A 150 -8.70 -21.97 -7.71
C GLY A 150 -8.45 -22.23 -9.18
N VAL A 151 -9.34 -21.74 -10.04
CA VAL A 151 -9.15 -21.66 -11.49
C VAL A 151 -9.40 -20.21 -11.90
N SER A 152 -8.33 -19.45 -12.10
CA SER A 152 -8.42 -18.03 -12.44
C SER A 152 -7.31 -17.56 -13.38
N GLN A 153 -7.56 -16.45 -14.04
CA GLN A 153 -6.59 -15.64 -14.79
C GLN A 153 -5.37 -15.25 -13.95
N GLY A 154 -4.23 -14.97 -14.60
CA GLY A 154 -3.04 -14.39 -13.95
C GLY A 154 -3.27 -12.98 -13.38
N ASP A 155 -2.33 -12.44 -12.60
CA ASP A 155 -2.45 -11.12 -11.95
C ASP A 155 -1.95 -9.97 -12.85
N GLY A 156 -2.58 -9.84 -14.02
CA GLY A 156 -2.20 -8.90 -15.08
C GLY A 156 -3.39 -8.34 -15.85
N TYR A 157 -3.12 -7.41 -16.77
CA TYR A 157 -4.13 -6.73 -17.61
C TYR A 157 -4.05 -7.11 -19.09
N ALA A 158 -3.04 -7.88 -19.49
CA ALA A 158 -2.68 -8.17 -20.87
C ALA A 158 -3.39 -9.43 -21.42
N TRP A 159 -4.71 -9.33 -21.59
CA TRP A 159 -5.55 -10.44 -22.07
C TRP A 159 -5.27 -10.80 -23.54
N CYS A 160 -5.60 -12.04 -23.92
CA CYS A 160 -5.41 -12.53 -25.29
C CYS A 160 -6.30 -11.80 -26.31
N GLU A 161 -5.69 -11.37 -27.42
CA GLU A 161 -6.30 -10.62 -28.52
C GLU A 161 -6.58 -11.48 -29.76
N CYS A 162 -6.37 -12.81 -29.69
CA CYS A 162 -6.68 -13.69 -30.82
C CYS A 162 -8.19 -13.69 -31.13
N GLU A 163 -8.54 -13.94 -32.39
CA GLU A 163 -9.93 -13.90 -32.87
C GLU A 163 -10.85 -14.82 -32.05
N GLN A 164 -10.40 -16.04 -31.71
CA GLN A 164 -11.21 -16.99 -30.95
C GLN A 164 -11.48 -16.49 -29.53
N CYS A 165 -10.49 -15.90 -28.85
CA CYS A 165 -10.67 -15.31 -27.53
C CYS A 165 -11.65 -14.12 -27.60
N ARG A 166 -11.47 -13.22 -28.57
CA ARG A 166 -12.34 -12.04 -28.74
C ARG A 166 -13.79 -12.42 -29.05
N ALA A 167 -14.03 -13.53 -29.73
CA ALA A 167 -15.38 -14.04 -30.01
C ALA A 167 -16.12 -14.55 -28.74
N LEU A 168 -15.38 -14.89 -27.68
CA LEU A 168 -15.95 -15.31 -26.39
C LEU A 168 -16.33 -14.14 -25.48
N ASP A 169 -15.92 -12.92 -25.78
CA ASP A 169 -16.27 -11.75 -24.97
C ASP A 169 -17.73 -11.35 -25.14
N ALA A 170 -18.31 -10.77 -24.11
CA ALA A 170 -19.61 -10.09 -24.21
C ALA A 170 -19.47 -8.81 -25.06
N VAL A 171 -18.38 -8.07 -24.84
CA VAL A 171 -17.95 -6.93 -25.65
C VAL A 171 -16.50 -7.17 -26.07
N PRO A 172 -16.22 -7.44 -27.37
CA PRO A 172 -14.90 -7.83 -27.86
C PRO A 172 -13.75 -6.94 -27.39
N GLY A 173 -12.84 -7.51 -26.59
CA GLY A 173 -11.67 -6.84 -26.03
C GLY A 173 -11.94 -5.96 -24.80
N VAL A 174 -13.16 -5.96 -24.27
CA VAL A 174 -13.57 -5.10 -23.14
C VAL A 174 -14.13 -5.95 -22.00
N ASP A 175 -15.18 -6.72 -22.26
CA ASP A 175 -15.92 -7.50 -21.24
C ASP A 175 -15.68 -9.00 -21.45
N MET A 176 -14.79 -9.56 -20.66
CA MET A 176 -14.20 -10.90 -20.82
C MET A 176 -14.75 -11.92 -19.81
N THR A 177 -15.81 -11.58 -19.08
CA THR A 177 -16.44 -12.48 -18.10
C THR A 177 -16.91 -13.79 -18.73
N ASP A 178 -17.62 -13.71 -19.86
CA ASP A 178 -18.10 -14.89 -20.59
C ASP A 178 -16.93 -15.79 -21.03
N ARG A 179 -15.85 -15.20 -21.56
CA ARG A 179 -14.61 -15.90 -21.92
C ARG A 179 -13.98 -16.62 -20.72
N LEU A 180 -13.86 -15.94 -19.58
CA LEU A 180 -13.31 -16.55 -18.37
C LEU A 180 -14.17 -17.73 -17.91
N LEU A 181 -15.49 -17.58 -17.91
CA LEU A 181 -16.40 -18.63 -17.48
C LEU A 181 -16.42 -19.83 -18.42
N GLU A 182 -16.27 -19.67 -19.73
CA GLU A 182 -16.11 -20.82 -20.64
C GLU A 182 -14.92 -21.70 -20.26
N TYR A 183 -13.77 -21.06 -19.99
CA TYR A 183 -12.57 -21.75 -19.54
C TYR A 183 -12.76 -22.44 -18.19
N VAL A 184 -13.29 -21.70 -17.20
CA VAL A 184 -13.50 -22.23 -15.84
C VAL A 184 -14.52 -23.37 -15.84
N ASN A 185 -15.64 -23.20 -16.53
CA ASN A 185 -16.71 -24.20 -16.59
C ASN A 185 -16.24 -25.49 -17.27
N SER A 186 -15.43 -25.39 -18.33
CA SER A 186 -14.83 -26.56 -18.97
C SER A 186 -14.06 -27.42 -17.97
N ILE A 187 -13.18 -26.80 -17.19
CA ILE A 187 -12.38 -27.49 -16.17
C ILE A 187 -13.27 -27.98 -15.02
N ALA A 188 -14.25 -27.19 -14.61
CA ALA A 188 -15.16 -27.53 -13.51
C ALA A 188 -16.05 -28.75 -13.82
N ARG A 189 -16.45 -28.93 -15.09
CA ARG A 189 -17.18 -30.12 -15.56
C ARG A 189 -16.33 -31.38 -15.48
N ASP A 190 -15.06 -31.31 -15.86
CA ASP A 190 -14.14 -32.46 -15.75
C ASP A 190 -13.89 -32.82 -14.28
N ILE A 191 -13.73 -31.82 -13.44
CA ILE A 191 -13.57 -32.01 -11.99
C ILE A 191 -14.81 -32.66 -11.38
N ALA A 192 -16.02 -32.20 -11.72
CA ALA A 192 -17.27 -32.69 -11.14
C ALA A 192 -17.50 -34.20 -11.40
N GLN A 193 -16.91 -34.77 -12.46
CA GLN A 193 -16.99 -36.20 -12.75
C GLN A 193 -16.26 -37.06 -11.70
N LYS A 194 -15.16 -36.54 -11.12
CA LYS A 194 -14.33 -37.28 -10.15
C LYS A 194 -14.49 -36.76 -8.71
N TYR A 195 -14.70 -35.46 -8.54
CA TYR A 195 -14.77 -34.78 -7.25
C TYR A 195 -15.96 -33.81 -7.16
N PRO A 196 -17.20 -34.32 -7.13
CA PRO A 196 -18.42 -33.49 -7.12
C PRO A 196 -18.60 -32.64 -5.85
N ASP A 197 -17.86 -32.93 -4.78
CA ASP A 197 -17.89 -32.22 -3.50
C ASP A 197 -17.01 -30.97 -3.47
N LYS A 198 -16.11 -30.79 -4.45
CA LYS A 198 -15.15 -29.68 -4.48
C LYS A 198 -15.79 -28.39 -4.97
N ARG A 199 -15.20 -27.27 -4.59
CA ARG A 199 -15.59 -25.94 -5.02
C ARG A 199 -14.46 -25.31 -5.82
N ILE A 200 -14.78 -24.85 -7.02
CA ILE A 200 -13.88 -24.14 -7.91
C ILE A 200 -14.06 -22.64 -7.67
N LEU A 201 -13.00 -21.97 -7.23
CA LEU A 201 -12.98 -20.54 -7.01
C LEU A 201 -12.45 -19.84 -8.26
N THR A 202 -13.17 -18.83 -8.75
CA THR A 202 -12.70 -17.94 -9.80
C THR A 202 -12.91 -16.47 -9.43
N LEU A 203 -12.41 -15.53 -10.23
CA LEU A 203 -12.37 -14.12 -9.89
C LEU A 203 -13.13 -13.27 -10.92
N ALA A 204 -14.16 -12.54 -10.47
CA ALA A 204 -14.72 -11.41 -11.20
C ALA A 204 -13.96 -10.14 -10.80
N TYR A 205 -12.85 -9.89 -11.51
CA TYR A 205 -11.78 -8.98 -11.09
C TYR A 205 -11.39 -8.01 -12.20
N THR A 206 -11.04 -6.77 -11.81
CA THR A 206 -10.72 -5.64 -12.71
C THR A 206 -11.84 -5.29 -13.69
N ASN A 207 -11.59 -4.32 -14.57
CA ASN A 207 -12.54 -3.95 -15.61
C ASN A 207 -12.87 -5.09 -16.56
N ALA A 208 -11.95 -6.04 -16.78
CA ALA A 208 -12.15 -7.09 -17.77
C ALA A 208 -13.20 -8.13 -17.35
N THR A 209 -13.31 -8.45 -16.06
CA THR A 209 -14.15 -9.58 -15.61
C THR A 209 -15.08 -9.28 -14.44
N SER A 210 -15.11 -8.04 -13.93
CA SER A 210 -16.12 -7.65 -12.95
C SER A 210 -17.55 -7.54 -13.52
N PRO A 211 -17.80 -7.14 -14.80
CA PRO A 211 -19.15 -7.12 -15.33
C PRO A 211 -19.80 -8.50 -15.21
N PRO A 212 -21.11 -8.58 -14.91
CA PRO A 212 -21.80 -9.86 -14.86
C PRO A 212 -21.83 -10.52 -16.25
N PRO A 213 -21.89 -11.86 -16.32
CA PRO A 213 -21.88 -12.58 -17.59
C PRO A 213 -23.12 -12.26 -18.42
N THR A 214 -22.99 -12.35 -19.73
CA THR A 214 -24.12 -12.15 -20.66
C THR A 214 -24.66 -13.45 -21.20
N ARG A 215 -23.79 -14.42 -21.50
CA ARG A 215 -24.15 -15.68 -22.16
C ARG A 215 -23.83 -16.92 -21.33
N VAL A 216 -22.78 -16.87 -20.53
CA VAL A 216 -22.18 -18.05 -19.90
C VAL A 216 -22.34 -17.93 -18.39
N MET A 217 -23.13 -18.79 -17.77
CA MET A 217 -23.31 -18.81 -16.32
C MET A 217 -22.33 -19.79 -15.67
N PRO A 218 -21.86 -19.57 -14.43
CA PRO A 218 -20.97 -20.50 -13.75
C PRO A 218 -21.63 -21.87 -13.53
N GLU A 219 -20.84 -22.95 -13.63
CA GLU A 219 -21.29 -24.30 -13.24
C GLU A 219 -21.64 -24.38 -11.75
N PRO A 220 -22.48 -25.34 -11.29
CA PRO A 220 -22.92 -25.42 -9.90
C PRO A 220 -21.81 -25.55 -8.85
N ASN A 221 -20.63 -26.06 -9.23
CA ASN A 221 -19.46 -26.16 -8.36
C ASN A 221 -18.50 -24.96 -8.48
N VAL A 222 -18.79 -23.96 -9.31
CA VAL A 222 -17.97 -22.76 -9.53
C VAL A 222 -18.49 -21.60 -8.69
N MET A 223 -17.71 -21.15 -7.72
CA MET A 223 -17.99 -19.98 -6.89
C MET A 223 -17.18 -18.79 -7.43
N VAL A 224 -17.88 -17.80 -7.96
CA VAL A 224 -17.30 -16.55 -8.46
C VAL A 224 -17.08 -15.62 -7.28
N GLN A 225 -15.83 -15.24 -7.05
CA GLN A 225 -15.48 -14.23 -6.07
C GLN A 225 -15.51 -12.85 -6.73
N TYR A 226 -16.57 -12.08 -6.46
CA TYR A 226 -16.62 -10.69 -6.89
C TYR A 226 -15.59 -9.85 -6.12
N CYS A 227 -14.79 -9.10 -6.87
CA CYS A 227 -13.69 -8.31 -6.32
C CYS A 227 -14.04 -6.82 -6.38
N PRO A 228 -14.54 -6.19 -5.29
CA PRO A 228 -14.73 -4.75 -5.23
C PRO A 228 -13.36 -4.05 -5.21
N TYR A 229 -12.78 -3.85 -6.39
CA TYR A 229 -11.40 -3.40 -6.62
C TYR A 229 -11.35 -2.21 -7.59
N PRO A 230 -10.33 -1.31 -7.49
CA PRO A 230 -10.14 -0.23 -8.44
C PRO A 230 -9.97 -0.70 -9.91
N PRO A 231 -10.40 0.09 -10.90
CA PRO A 231 -11.00 1.42 -10.75
C PRO A 231 -12.52 1.39 -10.46
N ARG A 232 -13.15 0.21 -10.35
CA ARG A 232 -14.62 0.11 -10.17
C ARG A 232 -15.10 0.40 -8.77
N THR A 233 -14.21 0.20 -7.79
CA THR A 233 -14.41 0.53 -6.38
C THR A 233 -13.36 1.56 -5.99
N GLY A 234 -13.76 2.83 -5.92
CA GLY A 234 -12.87 3.94 -5.55
C GLY A 234 -12.69 4.10 -4.03
N CYS A 235 -13.62 3.59 -3.22
CA CYS A 235 -13.60 3.74 -1.77
C CYS A 235 -13.76 2.40 -1.05
N GLN A 236 -12.85 2.09 -0.11
CA GLN A 236 -12.91 0.91 0.76
C GLN A 236 -13.27 1.25 2.22
N SER A 237 -13.35 2.54 2.55
CA SER A 237 -13.73 3.03 3.89
C SER A 237 -15.22 3.36 4.01
N HIS A 238 -15.96 3.19 2.93
CA HIS A 238 -17.42 3.16 2.91
C HIS A 238 -17.89 1.89 2.21
N ASP A 239 -19.18 1.56 2.35
CA ASP A 239 -19.74 0.40 1.67
C ASP A 239 -19.99 0.67 0.17
N LEU A 240 -20.57 -0.31 -0.52
CA LEU A 240 -20.79 -0.23 -1.96
C LEU A 240 -21.83 0.83 -2.37
N THR A 241 -22.62 1.38 -1.44
CA THR A 241 -23.57 2.46 -1.73
C THR A 241 -22.91 3.84 -1.80
N CYS A 242 -21.63 3.95 -1.43
CA CYS A 242 -20.82 5.14 -1.65
C CYS A 242 -20.82 5.54 -3.14
N GLU A 243 -20.88 6.83 -3.43
CA GLU A 243 -20.86 7.37 -4.80
C GLU A 243 -19.64 6.91 -5.61
N GLN A 244 -18.48 6.74 -4.97
CA GLN A 244 -17.26 6.24 -5.62
C GLN A 244 -17.27 4.74 -5.91
N ASN A 245 -18.29 4.02 -5.45
CA ASN A 245 -18.45 2.58 -5.59
C ASN A 245 -19.65 2.20 -6.48
N ALA A 246 -20.33 3.18 -7.09
CA ALA A 246 -21.57 2.96 -7.84
C ALA A 246 -21.44 1.88 -8.95
N GLN A 247 -20.32 1.85 -9.67
CA GLN A 247 -20.08 0.83 -10.69
C GLN A 247 -19.95 -0.56 -10.05
N SER A 248 -19.20 -0.68 -8.95
CA SER A 248 -19.05 -1.96 -8.26
C SER A 248 -20.35 -2.48 -7.65
N TYR A 249 -21.19 -1.59 -7.13
CA TYR A 249 -22.54 -1.93 -6.68
C TYR A 249 -23.39 -2.48 -7.83
N THR A 250 -23.37 -1.79 -8.98
CA THR A 250 -24.12 -2.21 -10.18
C THR A 250 -23.67 -3.58 -10.67
N ASP A 251 -22.36 -3.80 -10.76
CA ASP A 251 -21.79 -5.08 -11.18
C ASP A 251 -22.21 -6.20 -10.22
N LEU A 252 -22.06 -6.00 -8.90
CA LEU A 252 -22.43 -7.00 -7.89
C LEU A 252 -23.93 -7.33 -7.92
N MET A 253 -24.80 -6.33 -8.01
CA MET A 253 -26.25 -6.56 -8.11
C MET A 253 -26.60 -7.34 -9.38
N GLY A 254 -25.92 -7.07 -10.50
CA GLY A 254 -26.08 -7.84 -11.74
C GLY A 254 -25.64 -9.29 -11.59
N TRP A 255 -24.56 -9.56 -10.85
CA TRP A 255 -24.13 -10.91 -10.51
C TRP A 255 -25.15 -11.63 -9.63
N LEU A 256 -25.62 -10.98 -8.56
CA LEU A 256 -26.61 -11.56 -7.64
C LEU A 256 -27.97 -11.82 -8.33
N GLN A 257 -28.34 -10.99 -9.30
CA GLN A 257 -29.55 -11.21 -10.10
C GLN A 257 -29.43 -12.45 -11.00
N LYS A 258 -28.24 -12.69 -11.57
CA LYS A 258 -28.05 -13.75 -12.58
C LYS A 258 -27.61 -15.08 -11.98
N CYS A 259 -26.75 -15.05 -10.98
CA CYS A 259 -26.04 -16.21 -10.44
C CYS A 259 -26.00 -16.23 -8.90
N PRO A 260 -27.14 -16.06 -8.19
CA PRO A 260 -27.15 -15.85 -6.73
C PRO A 260 -26.47 -16.99 -5.94
N GLU A 261 -26.61 -18.24 -6.41
CA GLU A 261 -26.06 -19.43 -5.73
C GLU A 261 -24.55 -19.62 -5.91
N ASN A 262 -23.92 -18.82 -6.78
CA ASN A 262 -22.51 -18.95 -7.15
C ASN A 262 -21.64 -17.80 -6.61
N MET A 263 -22.18 -16.93 -5.73
CA MET A 263 -21.51 -15.70 -5.33
C MET A 263 -20.77 -15.78 -4.00
N TYR A 264 -19.45 -15.59 -4.08
CA TYR A 264 -18.54 -15.25 -2.99
C TYR A 264 -17.98 -13.83 -3.21
N ILE A 265 -17.25 -13.29 -2.22
CA ILE A 265 -16.58 -11.98 -2.32
C ILE A 265 -15.10 -12.12 -1.99
N PHE A 266 -14.25 -11.44 -2.75
CA PHE A 266 -12.84 -11.24 -2.46
C PHE A 266 -12.62 -9.75 -2.18
N ASP A 267 -12.58 -9.38 -0.90
CA ASP A 267 -12.59 -7.97 -0.44
C ASP A 267 -11.19 -7.47 -0.08
N TYR A 268 -11.00 -6.15 -0.09
CA TYR A 268 -9.72 -5.45 0.08
C TYR A 268 -9.81 -4.41 1.24
N PRO A 269 -9.96 -4.85 2.50
CA PRO A 269 -10.24 -3.96 3.63
C PRO A 269 -8.99 -3.22 4.16
N THR A 270 -7.98 -2.96 3.33
CA THR A 270 -6.71 -2.34 3.75
C THR A 270 -6.07 -1.56 2.60
N GLY A 271 -5.22 -0.59 2.94
CA GLY A 271 -4.30 0.04 2.00
C GLY A 271 -3.05 -0.80 1.75
N TYR A 272 -2.73 -1.06 0.49
CA TYR A 272 -1.51 -1.75 0.04
C TYR A 272 -0.36 -0.79 -0.28
N ALA A 273 -0.65 0.46 -0.65
CA ALA A 273 0.40 1.45 -0.91
C ALA A 273 1.13 1.82 0.40
N ASN A 274 0.35 2.21 1.41
CA ASN A 274 0.79 2.70 2.70
C ASN A 274 0.19 1.85 3.82
N TRP A 275 0.90 0.81 4.28
CA TRP A 275 0.30 -0.20 5.14
C TRP A 275 -0.16 0.32 6.50
N TYR A 276 0.58 1.26 7.09
CA TYR A 276 0.30 1.76 8.44
C TYR A 276 -0.51 3.06 8.45
N GLU A 277 -0.97 3.54 7.29
CA GLU A 277 -1.89 4.69 7.28
C GLU A 277 -3.22 4.29 7.95
N PRO A 278 -3.79 5.15 8.81
CA PRO A 278 -5.15 5.02 9.33
C PRO A 278 -6.14 4.65 8.20
N PHE A 279 -6.80 3.49 8.31
CA PHE A 279 -7.70 2.99 7.26
C PHE A 279 -9.09 2.63 7.82
N GLY A 280 -10.14 3.24 7.27
CA GLY A 280 -11.51 3.22 7.78
C GLY A 280 -12.37 2.01 7.43
N SER A 281 -11.80 0.82 7.31
CA SER A 281 -12.53 -0.33 6.75
C SER A 281 -13.43 -1.08 7.73
N PHE A 282 -13.39 -0.81 9.04
CA PHE A 282 -14.12 -1.63 10.03
C PHE A 282 -15.63 -1.59 9.81
N TRP A 283 -16.24 -0.41 9.88
CA TRP A 283 -17.68 -0.26 9.69
C TRP A 283 -18.11 -0.39 8.23
N ALA A 284 -17.23 -0.02 7.29
CA ALA A 284 -17.44 -0.27 5.87
C ALA A 284 -17.63 -1.77 5.59
N MET A 285 -16.76 -2.61 6.15
CA MET A 285 -16.88 -4.07 6.01
C MET A 285 -18.11 -4.63 6.69
N LYS A 286 -18.48 -4.13 7.89
CA LYS A 286 -19.73 -4.53 8.53
C LYS A 286 -20.92 -4.26 7.61
N ARG A 287 -21.04 -3.04 7.07
CA ARG A 287 -22.14 -2.66 6.16
C ARG A 287 -22.13 -3.46 4.86
N LYS A 288 -20.94 -3.77 4.33
CA LYS A 288 -20.77 -4.69 3.19
C LYS A 288 -21.24 -6.11 3.52
N LEU A 289 -20.90 -6.66 4.70
CA LEU A 289 -21.39 -7.98 5.13
C LEU A 289 -22.92 -8.02 5.30
N ASP A 290 -23.54 -6.93 5.79
CA ASP A 290 -25.01 -6.84 5.82
C ASP A 290 -25.59 -6.96 4.41
N LEU A 291 -25.06 -6.19 3.45
CA LEU A 291 -25.48 -6.24 2.05
C LEU A 291 -25.28 -7.64 1.45
N TYR A 292 -24.15 -8.26 1.71
CA TYR A 292 -23.80 -9.57 1.16
C TYR A 292 -24.70 -10.68 1.73
N SER A 293 -24.87 -10.71 3.05
CA SER A 293 -25.72 -11.70 3.72
C SER A 293 -27.19 -11.54 3.37
N SER A 294 -27.69 -10.30 3.21
CA SER A 294 -29.09 -10.05 2.80
C SER A 294 -29.40 -10.55 1.39
N HIS A 295 -28.38 -10.75 0.55
CA HIS A 295 -28.50 -11.29 -0.81
C HIS A 295 -28.00 -12.75 -0.93
N GLY A 296 -27.75 -13.43 0.19
CA GLY A 296 -27.41 -14.85 0.19
C GLY A 296 -25.98 -15.20 -0.19
N VAL A 297 -25.04 -14.24 -0.26
CA VAL A 297 -23.62 -14.51 -0.51
C VAL A 297 -23.06 -15.44 0.58
N ARG A 298 -22.39 -16.53 0.19
CA ARG A 298 -21.97 -17.60 1.12
C ARG A 298 -20.47 -17.72 1.36
N GLY A 299 -19.63 -16.88 0.75
CA GLY A 299 -18.19 -16.95 0.96
C GLY A 299 -17.51 -15.59 0.95
N ILE A 300 -16.52 -15.44 1.82
CA ILE A 300 -15.72 -14.22 1.99
C ILE A 300 -14.23 -14.59 2.04
N TYR A 301 -13.46 -13.88 1.23
CA TYR A 301 -12.00 -13.85 1.26
C TYR A 301 -11.55 -12.41 1.53
N TYR A 302 -10.73 -12.18 2.55
CA TYR A 302 -10.08 -10.89 2.77
C TYR A 302 -8.64 -10.90 2.25
N CYS A 303 -8.36 -10.00 1.32
CA CYS A 303 -7.01 -9.73 0.83
C CYS A 303 -6.27 -8.85 1.82
N GLY A 304 -5.80 -9.44 2.92
CA GLY A 304 -5.20 -8.69 4.02
C GLY A 304 -6.25 -8.04 4.92
N THR A 305 -5.77 -7.28 5.89
CA THR A 305 -6.56 -6.69 6.99
C THR A 305 -5.95 -5.34 7.37
N PRO A 306 -6.74 -4.37 7.87
CA PRO A 306 -6.22 -3.05 8.24
C PRO A 306 -5.17 -3.17 9.34
N LYS A 307 -4.18 -2.28 9.37
CA LYS A 307 -3.14 -2.29 10.42
C LYS A 307 -3.60 -1.64 11.72
N ASN A 308 -4.39 -0.57 11.64
CA ASN A 308 -5.13 -0.03 12.78
C ASN A 308 -6.22 -1.02 13.20
N PHE A 309 -6.39 -1.21 14.50
CA PHE A 309 -7.37 -2.09 15.12
C PHE A 309 -7.39 -3.51 14.54
N ASN A 310 -6.26 -4.01 14.05
CA ASN A 310 -6.18 -5.26 13.29
C ASN A 310 -6.82 -6.46 14.02
N ALA A 311 -6.47 -6.63 15.30
CA ALA A 311 -6.95 -7.74 16.11
C ALA A 311 -8.45 -7.63 16.41
N LEU A 312 -8.96 -6.40 16.64
CA LEU A 312 -10.38 -6.14 16.82
C LEU A 312 -11.15 -6.41 15.53
N PHE A 313 -10.65 -5.91 14.39
CA PHE A 313 -11.23 -6.15 13.08
C PHE A 313 -11.34 -7.65 12.83
N ILE A 314 -10.25 -8.41 12.98
CA ILE A 314 -10.27 -9.86 12.80
C ILE A 314 -11.33 -10.47 13.73
N TYR A 315 -11.28 -10.21 15.04
CA TYR A 315 -12.23 -10.78 16.00
C TYR A 315 -13.69 -10.55 15.63
N VAL A 316 -14.08 -9.29 15.38
CA VAL A 316 -15.48 -8.93 15.09
C VAL A 316 -15.90 -9.50 13.73
N GLN A 317 -15.08 -9.35 12.68
CA GLN A 317 -15.45 -9.90 11.38
C GLN A 317 -15.56 -11.43 11.43
N SER A 318 -14.69 -12.14 12.17
CA SER A 318 -14.85 -13.59 12.38
C SER A 318 -16.20 -13.97 12.98
N ARG A 319 -16.71 -13.17 13.94
CA ARG A 319 -18.02 -13.40 14.55
C ARG A 319 -19.15 -13.18 13.54
N LEU A 320 -19.08 -12.11 12.75
CA LEU A 320 -20.05 -11.80 11.69
C LEU A 320 -20.05 -12.86 10.57
N LEU A 321 -18.89 -13.44 10.27
CA LEU A 321 -18.78 -14.54 9.30
C LEU A 321 -19.46 -15.85 9.76
N TRP A 322 -19.72 -16.00 11.07
CA TRP A 322 -20.53 -17.08 11.62
C TRP A 322 -21.99 -16.66 11.78
N GLN A 323 -22.24 -15.47 12.31
CA GLN A 323 -23.54 -14.92 12.67
C GLN A 323 -23.64 -13.47 12.18
N PRO A 324 -24.15 -13.23 10.95
CA PRO A 324 -24.17 -11.90 10.34
C PRO A 324 -24.95 -10.85 11.14
N ASP A 325 -25.94 -11.28 11.92
CA ASP A 325 -26.81 -10.43 12.75
C ASP A 325 -26.27 -10.20 14.17
N ALA A 326 -25.05 -10.64 14.48
CA ALA A 326 -24.46 -10.44 15.80
C ALA A 326 -24.34 -8.95 16.16
N ALA A 327 -24.73 -8.61 17.40
CA ALA A 327 -24.59 -7.25 17.91
C ALA A 327 -23.11 -6.85 18.04
N VAL A 328 -22.67 -5.89 17.21
CA VAL A 328 -21.25 -5.53 17.08
C VAL A 328 -20.73 -4.73 18.28
N GLU A 329 -21.51 -3.78 18.80
CA GLU A 329 -21.09 -2.91 19.91
C GLU A 329 -20.66 -3.72 21.17
N PRO A 330 -21.44 -4.70 21.66
CA PRO A 330 -20.98 -5.56 22.76
C PRO A 330 -19.69 -6.34 22.45
N LEU A 331 -19.48 -6.76 21.20
CA LEU A 331 -18.25 -7.46 20.80
C LEU A 331 -17.04 -6.54 20.85
N ILE A 332 -17.21 -5.27 20.46
CA ILE A 332 -16.16 -4.25 20.57
C ILE A 332 -15.84 -4.03 22.04
N ASP A 333 -16.83 -3.77 22.89
CA ASP A 333 -16.59 -3.48 24.31
C ASP A 333 -15.92 -4.65 25.04
N GLU A 334 -16.39 -5.88 24.80
CA GLU A 334 -15.79 -7.10 25.35
C GLU A 334 -14.31 -7.23 24.91
N PHE A 335 -14.05 -7.05 23.61
CA PHE A 335 -12.70 -7.13 23.07
C PHE A 335 -11.79 -6.05 23.64
N MET A 336 -12.24 -4.78 23.66
CA MET A 336 -11.46 -3.65 24.12
C MET A 336 -11.05 -3.83 25.59
N ALA A 337 -11.99 -4.25 26.45
CA ALA A 337 -11.72 -4.53 27.86
C ALA A 337 -10.67 -5.64 28.04
N ALA A 338 -10.78 -6.74 27.29
CA ALA A 338 -9.83 -7.85 27.38
C ALA A 338 -8.44 -7.48 26.81
N TYR A 339 -8.42 -6.80 25.66
CA TYR A 339 -7.22 -6.58 24.86
C TYR A 339 -6.40 -5.37 25.35
N TYR A 340 -7.06 -4.26 25.71
CA TYR A 340 -6.41 -3.02 26.15
C TYR A 340 -6.48 -2.78 27.66
N GLY A 341 -7.33 -3.49 28.40
CA GLY A 341 -7.43 -3.37 29.86
C GLY A 341 -7.79 -1.95 30.30
N ALA A 342 -6.99 -1.36 31.20
CA ALA A 342 -7.22 -0.02 31.72
C ALA A 342 -7.22 1.08 30.64
N ALA A 343 -6.59 0.85 29.49
CA ALA A 343 -6.59 1.76 28.35
C ALA A 343 -7.84 1.65 27.45
N ALA A 344 -8.72 0.67 27.70
CA ALA A 344 -9.90 0.42 26.85
C ALA A 344 -10.78 1.67 26.63
N PRO A 345 -11.09 2.51 27.64
CA PRO A 345 -11.91 3.69 27.41
C PRO A 345 -11.28 4.70 26.43
N GLN A 346 -9.98 4.95 26.53
CA GLN A 346 -9.27 5.91 25.68
C GLN A 346 -9.04 5.37 24.27
N VAL A 347 -8.78 4.06 24.14
CA VAL A 347 -8.68 3.41 22.84
C VAL A 347 -10.05 3.35 22.14
N ARG A 348 -11.12 3.13 22.90
CA ARG A 348 -12.51 3.23 22.40
C ARG A 348 -12.84 4.65 21.93
N GLU A 349 -12.45 5.66 22.71
CA GLU A 349 -12.58 7.07 22.32
C GLU A 349 -11.89 7.36 20.98
N TYR A 350 -10.65 6.87 20.78
CA TYR A 350 -9.95 6.98 19.51
C TYR A 350 -10.63 6.21 18.37
N PHE A 351 -11.10 4.99 18.63
CA PHE A 351 -11.85 4.19 17.66
C PHE A 351 -13.09 4.93 17.15
N ASP A 352 -13.90 5.46 18.06
CA ASP A 352 -15.11 6.21 17.71
C ASP A 352 -14.76 7.51 16.98
N TYR A 353 -13.71 8.22 17.43
CA TYR A 353 -13.21 9.43 16.79
C TYR A 353 -12.79 9.20 15.33
N MET A 354 -11.96 8.18 15.09
CA MET A 354 -11.46 7.84 13.76
C MET A 354 -12.61 7.55 12.80
N HIS A 355 -13.56 6.70 13.20
CA HIS A 355 -14.64 6.28 12.31
C HIS A 355 -15.65 7.40 12.06
N ARG A 356 -15.95 8.23 13.08
CA ARG A 356 -16.76 9.43 12.87
C ARG A 356 -16.13 10.38 11.85
N GLU A 357 -14.83 10.64 11.94
CA GLU A 357 -14.15 11.53 10.99
C GLU A 357 -14.17 11.00 9.56
N ILE A 358 -14.14 9.68 9.38
CA ILE A 358 -14.24 9.03 8.06
C ILE A 358 -15.66 9.13 7.48
N ASP A 359 -16.69 9.10 8.32
CA ASP A 359 -18.08 9.23 7.90
C ASP A 359 -18.50 10.70 7.69
N GLU A 360 -17.96 11.66 8.46
CA GLU A 360 -18.36 13.07 8.43
C GLU A 360 -17.54 13.95 7.47
N ARG A 361 -16.31 13.55 7.13
CA ARG A 361 -15.46 14.28 6.17
C ARG A 361 -15.48 13.58 4.80
N PRO A 362 -15.14 14.30 3.71
CA PRO A 362 -15.04 13.70 2.37
C PRO A 362 -13.76 12.85 2.22
N VAL A 363 -13.62 11.81 3.05
CA VAL A 363 -12.47 10.89 3.07
C VAL A 363 -12.83 9.65 2.26
N HIS A 364 -12.10 9.39 1.19
CA HIS A 364 -12.25 8.19 0.39
C HIS A 364 -10.90 7.51 0.21
N GLN A 365 -10.80 6.26 0.67
CA GLN A 365 -9.53 5.52 0.68
C GLN A 365 -9.61 4.36 -0.31
N MET A 366 -8.77 4.39 -1.34
CA MET A 366 -8.59 3.26 -2.27
C MET A 366 -7.52 2.29 -1.74
N CYS A 367 -7.65 0.99 -2.04
CA CYS A 367 -6.69 0.00 -1.53
C CYS A 367 -5.30 0.08 -2.21
N GLU A 368 -5.18 0.60 -3.44
CA GLU A 368 -3.90 0.63 -4.20
C GLU A 368 -3.23 2.02 -4.24
N GLY A 369 -3.79 3.00 -3.54
CA GLY A 369 -3.32 4.39 -3.57
C GLY A 369 -3.00 4.92 -2.17
N ALA A 370 -2.33 6.07 -2.14
CA ALA A 370 -2.22 6.84 -0.89
C ALA A 370 -3.61 7.33 -0.48
N SER A 371 -3.81 7.57 0.82
CA SER A 371 -5.04 8.14 1.35
C SER A 371 -4.85 9.62 1.72
N PRO A 372 -4.60 10.52 0.75
CA PRO A 372 -4.46 11.94 1.06
C PRO A 372 -5.74 12.42 1.74
N HIS A 373 -5.63 13.35 2.68
CA HIS A 373 -6.76 13.94 3.41
C HIS A 373 -7.34 13.13 4.57
N THR A 374 -6.89 11.90 4.86
CA THR A 374 -7.36 11.18 6.07
C THR A 374 -6.80 11.85 7.33
N VAL A 375 -5.47 11.99 7.39
CA VAL A 375 -4.76 12.55 8.55
C VAL A 375 -4.47 14.04 8.33
N THR A 376 -5.17 14.91 9.07
CA THR A 376 -4.89 16.36 9.16
C THR A 376 -4.11 16.66 10.45
N PRO A 377 -3.49 17.86 10.57
CA PRO A 377 -2.79 18.23 11.80
C PRO A 377 -3.67 18.11 13.06
N GLU A 378 -4.87 18.67 13.01
CA GLU A 378 -5.80 18.70 14.13
C GLU A 378 -6.30 17.29 14.48
N TRP A 379 -6.46 16.45 13.45
CA TRP A 379 -6.88 15.06 13.63
C TRP A 379 -5.80 14.25 14.33
N ALA A 380 -4.55 14.35 13.86
CA ALA A 380 -3.44 13.60 14.44
C ALA A 380 -3.13 14.09 15.86
N ASP A 381 -3.21 15.39 16.15
CA ASP A 381 -2.97 15.90 17.50
C ASP A 381 -4.00 15.35 18.50
N LYS A 382 -5.29 15.32 18.13
CA LYS A 382 -6.35 14.71 18.95
C LYS A 382 -6.16 13.21 19.13
N ALA A 383 -5.86 12.49 18.05
CA ALA A 383 -5.64 11.05 18.10
C ALA A 383 -4.43 10.68 18.97
N LEU A 384 -3.32 11.44 18.87
CA LEU A 384 -2.12 11.24 19.68
C LEU A 384 -2.35 11.59 21.15
N ASP A 385 -3.19 12.58 21.48
CA ASP A 385 -3.61 12.83 22.87
C ASP A 385 -4.36 11.64 23.48
N MET A 386 -5.40 11.16 22.78
CA MET A 386 -6.20 10.00 23.22
C MET A 386 -5.30 8.77 23.46
N LEU A 387 -4.39 8.50 22.52
CA LEU A 387 -3.48 7.36 22.61
C LEU A 387 -2.34 7.58 23.61
N GLY A 388 -1.92 8.81 23.88
CA GLY A 388 -1.00 9.14 24.97
C GLY A 388 -1.60 8.85 26.34
N ARG A 389 -2.86 9.27 26.57
CA ARG A 389 -3.61 8.92 27.79
C ARG A 389 -3.81 7.40 27.92
N ALA A 390 -4.03 6.71 26.80
CA ALA A 390 -4.12 5.26 26.76
C ALA A 390 -2.79 4.60 27.17
N GLU A 391 -1.64 5.07 26.67
CA GLU A 391 -0.32 4.55 27.05
C GLU A 391 -0.05 4.73 28.54
N ASP A 392 -0.34 5.90 29.09
CA ASP A 392 -0.16 6.20 30.52
C ASP A 392 -0.97 5.25 31.41
N ALA A 393 -2.20 4.92 31.02
CA ALA A 393 -3.08 4.01 31.75
C ALA A 393 -2.55 2.57 31.85
N VAL A 394 -1.63 2.17 30.96
CA VAL A 394 -1.06 0.81 30.90
C VAL A 394 0.46 0.80 30.86
N ARG A 395 1.11 1.89 31.30
CA ARG A 395 2.58 2.06 31.19
C ARG A 395 3.40 0.93 31.82
N ASP A 396 2.86 0.30 32.86
CA ASP A 396 3.50 -0.79 33.59
C ASP A 396 3.07 -2.19 33.10
N ASP A 397 2.08 -2.27 32.19
CA ASP A 397 1.65 -3.51 31.53
C ASP A 397 2.27 -3.57 30.13
N ARG A 398 3.40 -4.27 30.02
CA ARG A 398 4.17 -4.36 28.77
C ARG A 398 3.35 -4.88 27.58
N ALA A 399 2.43 -5.82 27.81
CA ALA A 399 1.64 -6.42 26.74
C ALA A 399 0.58 -5.44 26.23
N ARG A 400 -0.10 -4.74 27.15
CA ARG A 400 -1.11 -3.74 26.79
C ARG A 400 -0.50 -2.47 26.22
N LEU A 401 0.62 -2.01 26.77
CA LEU A 401 1.39 -0.89 26.23
C LEU A 401 1.83 -1.17 24.78
N TYR A 402 2.30 -2.39 24.49
CA TYR A 402 2.63 -2.79 23.11
C TYR A 402 1.42 -2.67 22.17
N ARG A 403 0.23 -3.07 22.62
CA ARG A 403 -1.01 -3.01 21.83
C ARG A 403 -1.46 -1.58 21.57
N VAL A 404 -1.46 -0.72 22.60
CA VAL A 404 -1.78 0.71 22.44
C VAL A 404 -0.80 1.38 21.48
N ARG A 405 0.50 1.08 21.60
CA ARG A 405 1.54 1.60 20.70
C ARG A 405 1.35 1.17 19.25
N ALA A 406 0.76 0.01 18.98
CA ALA A 406 0.48 -0.42 17.61
C ALA A 406 -0.54 0.50 16.93
N GLU A 407 -1.53 0.96 17.69
CA GLU A 407 -2.50 1.95 17.20
C GLU A 407 -1.85 3.33 17.04
N LYS A 408 -1.02 3.75 18.00
CA LYS A 408 -0.28 5.02 17.94
C LYS A 408 0.69 5.08 16.76
N LEU A 409 1.36 3.97 16.46
CA LEU A 409 2.24 3.86 15.29
C LEU A 409 1.50 4.22 13.99
N CYS A 410 0.27 3.75 13.81
CA CYS A 410 -0.50 4.04 12.60
C CYS A 410 -0.79 5.54 12.48
N VAL A 411 -1.20 6.19 13.59
CA VAL A 411 -1.41 7.64 13.64
C VAL A 411 -0.11 8.38 13.32
N LEU A 412 1.01 8.02 13.96
CA LEU A 412 2.32 8.64 13.71
C LEU A 412 2.78 8.46 12.26
N PHE A 413 2.54 7.28 11.66
CA PHE A 413 2.91 7.03 10.27
C PHE A 413 2.15 7.94 9.30
N GLY A 414 0.81 8.00 9.46
CA GLY A 414 -0.01 8.91 8.67
C GLY A 414 0.37 10.37 8.92
N ASP A 415 0.75 10.70 10.17
CA ASP A 415 1.20 12.02 10.54
C ASP A 415 2.50 12.43 9.84
N LEU A 416 3.51 11.58 9.86
CA LEU A 416 4.81 11.82 9.24
C LEU A 416 4.69 11.89 7.71
N ASN A 417 3.80 11.11 7.11
CA ASN A 417 3.51 11.21 5.67
C ASN A 417 2.82 12.53 5.31
N ALA A 418 1.90 13.01 6.14
CA ALA A 418 1.14 14.23 5.89
C ALA A 418 1.92 15.50 6.24
N ARG A 419 2.50 15.55 7.45
CA ARG A 419 3.21 16.67 8.07
C ARG A 419 4.71 16.38 8.15
N ASN A 420 5.40 16.54 7.02
CA ASN A 420 6.86 16.53 7.01
C ASN A 420 7.43 17.87 6.52
N PRO A 421 8.70 18.18 6.85
CA PRO A 421 9.34 19.44 6.46
C PRO A 421 9.52 19.64 4.95
N ILE A 422 9.12 18.67 4.13
CA ILE A 422 9.51 18.54 2.73
C ILE A 422 8.30 18.71 1.79
N ASN A 423 7.14 18.13 2.13
CA ASN A 423 5.97 18.06 1.23
C ASN A 423 5.04 19.29 1.29
N GLY A 424 5.35 20.29 2.12
CA GLY A 424 4.68 21.59 2.10
C GLY A 424 3.24 21.61 2.64
N SER A 425 2.73 20.53 3.24
CA SER A 425 1.37 20.47 3.80
C SER A 425 1.35 20.55 5.33
N LEU A 426 1.13 21.78 5.82
CA LEU A 426 0.79 22.22 7.19
C LEU A 426 1.87 22.05 8.28
N ALA A 427 2.31 23.21 8.79
CA ALA A 427 3.51 23.44 9.60
C ALA A 427 3.39 22.95 11.05
N VAL A 428 4.07 21.84 11.36
CA VAL A 428 4.57 21.53 12.71
C VAL A 428 5.97 22.12 12.87
N SER A 429 6.36 22.53 14.08
CA SER A 429 7.75 22.91 14.32
C SER A 429 8.68 21.72 14.03
N GLY A 430 9.92 22.00 13.62
CA GLY A 430 10.93 20.96 13.43
C GLY A 430 11.08 20.08 14.68
N ASP A 431 10.90 20.67 15.86
CA ASP A 431 10.97 19.98 17.14
C ASP A 431 9.83 18.96 17.33
N VAL A 432 8.58 19.34 17.04
CA VAL A 432 7.43 18.44 17.13
C VAL A 432 7.57 17.29 16.12
N PHE A 433 8.01 17.61 14.89
CA PHE A 433 8.28 16.58 13.89
C PHE A 433 9.35 15.60 14.37
N ALA A 434 10.48 16.12 14.88
CA ALA A 434 11.57 15.29 15.39
C ALA A 434 11.10 14.36 16.52
N GLN A 435 10.31 14.88 17.47
CA GLN A 435 9.74 14.10 18.57
C GLN A 435 8.84 12.96 18.06
N ARG A 436 7.96 13.24 17.10
CA ARG A 436 7.06 12.21 16.52
C ARG A 436 7.80 11.18 15.69
N LEU A 437 8.82 11.60 14.94
CA LEU A 437 9.68 10.69 14.21
C LEU A 437 10.42 9.76 15.17
N ALA A 438 10.99 10.32 16.24
CA ALA A 438 11.66 9.54 17.27
C ALA A 438 10.71 8.54 17.95
N GLU A 439 9.49 8.96 18.27
CA GLU A 439 8.47 8.07 18.83
C GLU A 439 8.08 6.95 17.87
N PHE A 440 7.82 7.28 16.60
CA PHE A 440 7.55 6.29 15.55
C PHE A 440 8.70 5.29 15.42
N CYS A 441 9.94 5.78 15.38
CA CYS A 441 11.13 4.94 15.31
C CYS A 441 11.30 4.04 16.54
N ALA A 442 11.01 4.54 17.75
CA ALA A 442 11.08 3.76 18.99
C ALA A 442 10.06 2.62 19.00
N ILE A 443 8.82 2.91 18.59
CA ILE A 443 7.75 1.90 18.50
C ILE A 443 8.07 0.90 17.39
N GLY A 444 8.44 1.37 16.19
CA GLY A 444 8.80 0.53 15.04
C GLY A 444 9.98 -0.39 15.32
N ARG A 445 10.98 0.07 16.08
CA ARG A 445 12.09 -0.76 16.59
C ARG A 445 11.60 -1.84 17.53
N THR A 446 10.73 -1.50 18.48
CA THR A 446 10.15 -2.47 19.45
C THR A 446 9.36 -3.56 18.72
N MET A 447 8.63 -3.19 17.66
CA MET A 447 7.82 -4.09 16.83
C MET A 447 8.63 -4.79 15.73
N ARG A 448 9.91 -4.45 15.55
CA ARG A 448 10.80 -4.97 14.51
C ARG A 448 10.24 -4.83 13.09
N ILE A 449 9.62 -3.68 12.80
CA ILE A 449 9.02 -3.42 11.49
C ILE A 449 10.13 -3.26 10.44
N GLY A 450 10.12 -4.11 9.42
CA GLY A 450 11.14 -4.08 8.36
C GLY A 450 10.86 -3.08 7.24
N GLN A 451 9.59 -2.89 6.89
CA GLN A 451 9.15 -2.08 5.75
C GLN A 451 7.82 -1.39 6.07
N PHE A 452 7.62 -0.18 5.52
CA PHE A 452 6.47 0.68 5.82
C PHE A 452 5.47 0.83 4.66
N THR A 453 5.97 0.78 3.43
CA THR A 453 5.19 0.97 2.19
C THR A 453 5.51 -0.15 1.21
N ARG A 454 4.63 -0.39 0.24
CA ARG A 454 4.85 -1.43 -0.78
C ARG A 454 5.96 -1.08 -1.77
N ARG A 455 6.10 0.20 -2.14
CA ARG A 455 6.96 0.63 -3.26
C ARG A 455 8.30 1.22 -2.83
N LEU A 456 8.37 1.81 -1.64
CA LEU A 456 9.60 2.42 -1.14
C LEU A 456 10.29 1.47 -0.17
N THR A 457 11.61 1.42 -0.25
CA THR A 457 12.41 0.87 0.83
C THR A 457 12.28 1.76 2.07
N THR A 458 12.66 1.23 3.23
CA THR A 458 12.56 1.97 4.49
C THR A 458 13.49 3.18 4.52
N ASP A 459 14.70 3.05 3.99
CA ASP A 459 15.65 4.14 3.85
C ASP A 459 15.13 5.22 2.88
N GLU A 460 14.55 4.84 1.74
CA GLU A 460 13.90 5.79 0.83
C GLU A 460 12.75 6.54 1.51
N TRP A 461 11.91 5.84 2.27
CA TRP A 461 10.81 6.47 3.00
C TRP A 461 11.30 7.44 4.08
N LEU A 462 12.21 7.00 4.97
CA LEU A 462 12.81 7.84 6.02
C LEU A 462 13.49 9.06 5.43
N TYR A 463 14.10 8.87 4.26
CA TYR A 463 14.70 9.96 3.54
C TYR A 463 13.67 10.95 2.99
N ARG A 464 12.59 10.46 2.39
CA ARG A 464 11.51 11.30 1.87
C ARG A 464 10.83 12.13 2.96
N VAL A 465 10.60 11.56 4.14
CA VAL A 465 9.90 12.25 5.24
C VAL A 465 10.82 13.07 6.14
N ALA A 466 12.04 12.58 6.43
CA ALA A 466 12.89 13.17 7.47
C ALA A 466 14.30 13.57 6.97
N ARG A 467 14.67 13.21 5.75
CA ARG A 467 16.01 13.43 5.18
C ARG A 467 17.13 12.79 6.01
N ILE A 468 16.85 11.62 6.59
CA ILE A 468 17.84 10.78 7.26
C ILE A 468 18.03 9.47 6.49
N ARG A 469 19.25 8.92 6.50
CA ARG A 469 19.57 7.65 5.85
C ARG A 469 20.27 6.72 6.83
N PRO A 470 19.57 5.73 7.41
CA PRO A 470 20.22 4.65 8.14
C PRO A 470 21.21 3.91 7.21
N GLN A 471 22.37 3.56 7.75
CA GLN A 471 23.45 2.85 7.07
C GLN A 471 23.46 1.34 7.38
N ARG A 472 22.64 0.89 8.34
CA ARG A 472 22.49 -0.52 8.72
C ARG A 472 21.14 -1.08 8.33
N SER A 473 21.15 -2.37 7.97
CA SER A 473 19.94 -3.19 7.80
C SER A 473 19.88 -4.27 8.89
N PRO A 474 18.73 -4.44 9.58
CA PRO A 474 17.52 -3.63 9.48
C PRO A 474 17.73 -2.21 10.03
N TRP A 475 16.98 -1.24 9.52
CA TRP A 475 17.12 0.19 9.87
C TRP A 475 17.11 0.47 11.38
N TYR A 476 16.31 -0.28 12.14
CA TYR A 476 16.17 -0.12 13.59
C TYR A 476 17.38 -0.62 14.41
N SER A 477 18.41 -1.15 13.75
CA SER A 477 19.71 -1.52 14.34
C SER A 477 20.78 -0.43 14.16
N ASP A 478 20.45 0.64 13.45
CA ASP A 478 21.36 1.74 13.19
C ASP A 478 21.55 2.63 14.44
N PRO A 479 22.79 2.98 14.84
CA PRO A 479 23.05 3.93 15.93
C PRO A 479 22.37 5.29 15.75
N LEU A 480 22.08 5.71 14.51
CA LEU A 480 21.26 6.87 14.21
C LEU A 480 19.91 6.81 14.95
N ILE A 481 19.24 5.66 14.92
CA ILE A 481 17.92 5.50 15.54
C ILE A 481 18.02 5.62 17.06
N GLU A 482 19.10 5.15 17.67
CA GLU A 482 19.36 5.34 19.10
C GLU A 482 19.54 6.80 19.48
N ARG A 483 20.36 7.53 18.72
CA ARG A 483 20.55 8.96 18.91
C ARG A 483 19.24 9.73 18.73
N LEU A 484 18.49 9.39 17.68
CA LEU A 484 17.23 10.05 17.35
C LEU A 484 16.19 9.86 18.46
N VAL A 485 16.13 8.69 19.08
CA VAL A 485 15.22 8.44 20.22
C VAL A 485 15.69 9.19 21.49
N ALA A 486 17.00 9.33 21.70
CA ALA A 486 17.55 9.96 22.90
C ALA A 486 17.51 11.50 22.85
N ASP A 487 17.84 12.09 21.69
CA ASP A 487 17.84 13.54 21.45
C ASP A 487 17.31 13.83 20.03
N PRO A 488 15.97 13.85 19.87
CA PRO A 488 15.36 13.92 18.54
C PRO A 488 15.75 15.17 17.75
N VAL A 489 15.70 16.33 18.39
CA VAL A 489 15.86 17.63 17.74
C VAL A 489 17.29 17.81 17.26
N GLN A 490 18.28 17.60 18.14
CA GLN A 490 19.68 17.78 17.78
C GLN A 490 20.16 16.71 16.81
N THR A 491 19.72 15.46 16.98
CA THR A 491 20.09 14.38 16.06
C THR A 491 19.56 14.68 14.66
N LEU A 492 18.28 15.03 14.52
CA LEU A 492 17.71 15.32 13.21
C LEU A 492 18.42 16.49 12.51
N ALA A 493 18.69 17.59 13.24
CA ALA A 493 19.40 18.74 12.71
C ALA A 493 20.83 18.39 12.23
N ALA A 494 21.55 17.56 12.99
CA ALA A 494 22.90 17.11 12.64
C ALA A 494 22.89 16.23 11.38
N GLU A 495 21.98 15.26 11.31
CA GLU A 495 21.90 14.32 10.19
C GLU A 495 21.50 15.01 8.89
N GLN A 496 20.54 15.95 8.94
CA GLN A 496 20.15 16.70 7.75
C GLN A 496 21.29 17.56 7.18
N THR A 497 22.23 17.99 8.03
CA THR A 497 23.42 18.72 7.58
C THR A 497 24.41 17.80 6.86
N LEU A 498 24.59 16.56 7.31
CA LEU A 498 25.57 15.62 6.73
C LEU A 498 25.25 15.23 5.27
N TYR A 499 23.97 15.27 4.90
CA TYR A 499 23.51 14.86 3.58
C TYR A 499 23.13 16.04 2.66
N SER A 500 23.36 17.29 3.06
CA SER A 500 23.03 18.47 2.23
C SER A 500 24.17 18.91 1.30
N GLN A 501 25.41 18.45 1.54
CA GLN A 501 26.58 18.80 0.74
C GLN A 501 27.67 17.72 0.75
N VAL A 502 28.43 17.62 -0.34
CA VAL A 502 29.63 16.80 -0.49
C VAL A 502 30.79 17.71 -0.90
N GLU A 503 31.93 17.57 -0.25
CA GLU A 503 33.14 18.31 -0.62
C GLU A 503 33.70 17.78 -1.95
N VAL A 504 34.01 18.69 -2.87
CA VAL A 504 34.56 18.38 -4.18
C VAL A 504 35.97 18.94 -4.23
N SER A 505 36.96 18.05 -4.30
CA SER A 505 38.38 18.42 -4.40
C SER A 505 38.75 18.88 -5.81
N ALA A 506 39.66 19.85 -5.91
CA ALA A 506 40.25 20.29 -7.17
C ALA A 506 41.00 19.13 -7.86
N GLY A 507 40.41 18.57 -8.92
CA GLY A 507 40.99 17.45 -9.67
C GLY A 507 40.75 17.59 -11.18
N PRO A 508 41.53 16.88 -12.03
CA PRO A 508 41.48 17.01 -13.49
C PRO A 508 40.19 16.50 -14.14
N MET A 509 39.26 15.95 -13.36
CA MET A 509 37.96 15.42 -13.83
C MET A 509 36.78 16.38 -13.63
N VAL A 510 37.00 17.56 -13.04
CA VAL A 510 36.00 18.62 -13.06
C VAL A 510 36.30 19.48 -14.29
N GLU A 511 35.43 19.46 -15.31
CA GLU A 511 35.58 20.27 -16.54
C GLU A 511 35.65 21.79 -16.27
N VAL A 512 35.45 22.20 -15.01
CA VAL A 512 35.41 23.58 -14.53
C VAL A 512 36.64 23.88 -13.65
N GLY A 513 37.78 24.11 -14.30
CA GLY A 513 38.92 24.91 -13.82
C GLY A 513 39.28 24.88 -12.33
N GLY A 514 39.89 23.78 -11.86
CA GLY A 514 40.89 23.76 -10.77
C GLY A 514 40.50 24.28 -9.37
N ALA A 515 39.24 24.63 -9.12
CA ALA A 515 38.75 25.13 -7.82
C ALA A 515 38.06 24.01 -7.02
N GLY A 516 38.33 23.94 -5.72
CA GLY A 516 37.59 23.09 -4.79
C GLY A 516 36.27 23.73 -4.35
N GLY A 517 35.41 22.97 -3.68
CA GLY A 517 34.17 23.50 -3.12
C GLY A 517 33.22 22.41 -2.66
N TRP A 518 31.92 22.64 -2.84
CA TRP A 518 30.88 21.73 -2.39
C TRP A 518 29.85 21.50 -3.46
N ARG A 519 29.48 20.23 -3.70
CA ARG A 519 28.27 19.88 -4.42
C ARG A 519 27.14 19.75 -3.43
N LEU A 520 26.06 20.49 -3.67
CA LEU A 520 24.84 20.39 -2.88
C LEU A 520 24.00 19.27 -3.46
N GLU A 521 23.70 18.28 -2.63
CA GLU A 521 22.88 17.14 -3.04
C GLU A 521 21.45 17.65 -3.33
N LEU A 522 20.89 17.29 -4.48
CA LEU A 522 19.57 17.77 -4.92
C LEU A 522 18.48 17.48 -3.89
N GLN A 523 18.64 16.38 -3.19
CA GLN A 523 17.76 15.95 -2.14
C GLN A 523 17.78 16.87 -0.90
N GLY A 524 18.83 17.68 -0.73
CA GLY A 524 18.91 18.73 0.29
C GLY A 524 18.04 19.95 -0.03
N PHE A 525 17.51 20.07 -1.25
CA PHE A 525 16.61 21.14 -1.63
C PHE A 525 15.21 20.94 -1.02
N ARG A 526 14.70 22.03 -0.45
CA ARG A 526 13.38 22.15 0.18
C ARG A 526 12.49 23.02 -0.70
N GLY A 527 11.17 22.84 -0.63
CA GLY A 527 10.20 23.66 -1.37
C GLY A 527 10.00 23.28 -2.85
N ALA A 528 10.89 22.47 -3.43
CA ALA A 528 10.78 21.96 -4.80
C ALA A 528 9.87 20.72 -4.91
N ARG A 529 9.44 20.41 -6.13
CA ARG A 529 9.09 19.03 -6.54
C ARG A 529 10.37 18.22 -6.80
N GLY A 530 10.32 16.92 -6.54
CA GLY A 530 11.47 16.02 -6.69
C GLY A 530 12.31 15.87 -5.41
N PRO A 531 13.52 15.28 -5.49
CA PRO A 531 14.19 14.84 -6.72
C PRO A 531 13.52 13.61 -7.35
N GLU A 532 13.39 13.63 -8.68
CA GLU A 532 12.80 12.56 -9.50
C GLU A 532 13.62 12.40 -10.80
N GLN A 533 13.59 11.22 -11.41
CA GLN A 533 14.17 11.00 -12.75
C GLN A 533 13.31 11.71 -13.80
N TYR A 534 13.92 12.60 -14.57
CA TYR A 534 13.30 13.33 -15.67
C TYR A 534 13.98 12.97 -16.99
N ALA A 535 13.18 12.62 -18.01
CA ALA A 535 13.67 12.15 -19.30
C ALA A 535 12.78 12.58 -20.48
N HIS A 536 11.93 13.60 -20.28
CA HIS A 536 11.04 14.06 -21.35
C HIS A 536 11.80 15.01 -22.28
N GLU A 537 12.01 14.57 -23.52
CA GLU A 537 12.74 15.29 -24.58
C GLU A 537 14.17 15.73 -24.20
N CYS A 538 14.79 15.09 -23.20
CA CYS A 538 16.16 15.35 -22.77
C CYS A 538 16.86 14.05 -22.31
N PRO A 539 18.21 14.02 -22.22
CA PRO A 539 18.91 12.93 -21.55
C PRO A 539 18.41 12.74 -20.11
N PRO A 540 18.24 11.50 -19.63
CA PRO A 540 17.71 11.25 -18.30
C PRO A 540 18.64 11.79 -17.21
N ARG A 541 18.09 12.59 -16.28
CA ARG A 541 18.78 13.02 -15.06
C ARG A 541 17.81 13.07 -13.88
N GLU A 542 18.36 12.88 -12.69
CA GLU A 542 17.64 13.23 -11.46
C GLU A 542 17.62 14.76 -11.31
N ALA A 543 16.45 15.33 -11.01
CA ALA A 543 16.29 16.78 -10.91
C ALA A 543 15.23 17.17 -9.86
N VAL A 544 15.36 18.38 -9.33
CA VAL A 544 14.33 19.08 -8.54
C VAL A 544 13.83 20.29 -9.32
N TRP A 545 12.57 20.68 -9.16
CA TRP A 545 12.04 21.82 -9.90
C TRP A 545 10.94 22.59 -9.18
N ILE A 546 10.79 23.83 -9.61
CA ILE A 546 9.83 24.81 -9.11
C ILE A 546 8.95 25.28 -10.28
N TYR A 547 7.76 25.77 -9.95
CA TYR A 547 6.78 26.28 -10.91
C TYR A 547 6.46 27.74 -10.60
N GLY A 548 5.54 28.37 -11.32
CA GLY A 548 5.15 29.76 -11.11
C GLY A 548 4.56 30.05 -9.72
N THR A 549 4.46 31.34 -9.39
CA THR A 549 4.08 31.86 -8.07
C THR A 549 2.68 31.44 -7.59
N ASN A 550 1.80 31.04 -8.52
CA ASN A 550 0.44 30.54 -8.27
C ASN A 550 0.36 29.02 -8.00
N THR A 551 1.49 28.34 -7.81
CA THR A 551 1.56 26.88 -7.61
C THR A 551 1.97 26.48 -6.19
N ARG A 552 1.99 25.17 -5.90
CA ARG A 552 2.40 24.64 -4.59
C ARG A 552 3.91 24.76 -4.32
N ASN A 553 4.73 24.89 -5.37
CA ASN A 553 6.20 24.85 -5.29
C ASN A 553 6.84 26.03 -6.04
N PRO A 554 6.58 27.28 -5.63
CA PRO A 554 7.09 28.46 -6.36
C PRO A 554 8.56 28.80 -6.08
N GLN A 555 9.17 28.09 -5.13
CA GLN A 555 10.53 28.37 -4.68
C GLN A 555 11.17 27.12 -4.11
N MET A 556 12.50 27.05 -4.20
CA MET A 556 13.30 26.02 -3.57
C MET A 556 14.53 26.61 -2.91
N TRP A 557 15.01 25.97 -1.84
CA TRP A 557 16.21 26.41 -1.16
C TRP A 557 16.98 25.25 -0.54
N THR A 558 18.27 25.44 -0.37
CA THR A 558 19.17 24.50 0.31
C THR A 558 20.12 25.29 1.22
N ALA A 559 20.86 24.57 2.06
CA ALA A 559 21.82 25.14 2.98
C ALA A 559 23.22 24.60 2.70
N LEU A 560 24.18 25.51 2.55
CA LEU A 560 25.61 25.24 2.54
C LEU A 560 26.19 25.61 3.90
N ARG A 561 26.77 24.64 4.60
CA ARG A 561 27.50 24.86 5.85
C ARG A 561 29.00 24.96 5.60
N LEU A 562 29.60 26.04 6.08
CA LEU A 562 31.03 26.31 5.92
C LEU A 562 31.71 26.34 7.28
N GLU A 563 32.83 25.63 7.43
CA GLU A 563 33.64 25.68 8.65
C GLU A 563 34.25 27.08 8.88
N LYS A 564 34.57 27.77 7.78
CA LYS A 564 35.12 29.13 7.74
C LYS A 564 34.52 29.88 6.55
N ALA A 565 34.42 31.20 6.66
CA ALA A 565 34.02 32.02 5.52
C ALA A 565 35.12 31.98 4.43
N PRO A 566 34.76 31.77 3.15
CA PRO A 566 35.73 31.67 2.08
C PRO A 566 36.39 33.03 1.83
N ARG A 567 37.69 33.01 1.53
CA ARG A 567 38.47 34.23 1.28
C ARG A 567 38.47 34.63 -0.20
N GLY A 568 38.30 33.66 -1.10
CA GLY A 568 38.26 33.85 -2.54
C GLY A 568 36.88 34.20 -3.08
N GLN A 569 36.83 34.50 -4.38
CA GLN A 569 35.57 34.63 -5.08
C GLN A 569 34.89 33.26 -5.18
N ALA A 570 33.60 33.21 -4.82
CA ALA A 570 32.81 32.00 -4.94
C ALA A 570 31.88 32.10 -6.16
N ARG A 571 31.50 30.97 -6.73
CA ARG A 571 30.51 30.87 -7.80
C ARG A 571 29.58 29.69 -7.58
N LEU A 572 28.32 29.88 -7.94
CA LEU A 572 27.37 28.79 -8.14
C LEU A 572 27.59 28.24 -9.54
N VAL A 573 27.84 26.95 -9.66
CA VAL A 573 27.82 26.21 -10.94
C VAL A 573 26.57 25.37 -10.93
N LEU A 574 25.67 25.65 -11.86
CA LEU A 574 24.33 25.07 -11.89
C LEU A 574 24.15 24.31 -13.19
N THR A 575 23.79 23.03 -13.13
CA THR A 575 23.24 22.33 -14.29
C THR A 575 21.73 22.30 -14.17
N ALA A 576 21.03 22.93 -15.11
CA ALA A 576 19.60 23.13 -15.07
C ALA A 576 18.98 23.08 -16.48
N GLN A 577 17.65 23.09 -16.50
CA GLN A 577 16.82 23.12 -17.69
C GLN A 577 15.70 24.15 -17.48
N ASP A 578 15.43 24.94 -18.52
CA ASP A 578 14.30 25.85 -18.59
C ASP A 578 13.03 25.12 -19.05
N ASP A 579 11.87 25.73 -18.90
CA ASP A 579 10.60 25.19 -19.40
C ASP A 579 10.72 24.75 -20.87
N ASP A 580 10.09 23.62 -21.22
CA ASP A 580 10.11 23.07 -22.58
C ASP A 580 9.21 23.86 -23.56
N LYS A 581 8.52 24.89 -23.04
CA LYS A 581 7.70 25.84 -23.78
C LYS A 581 8.50 27.10 -24.15
N PRO A 582 8.15 27.78 -25.27
CA PRO A 582 8.84 28.98 -25.71
C PRO A 582 8.80 30.12 -24.68
N GLY A 583 9.98 30.64 -24.36
CA GLY A 583 10.13 31.84 -23.53
C GLY A 583 10.76 31.53 -22.17
N ALA A 584 11.73 32.35 -21.77
CA ALA A 584 12.55 32.02 -20.62
C ALA A 584 11.84 32.28 -19.29
N VAL A 585 11.79 31.28 -18.42
CA VAL A 585 11.22 31.46 -17.07
C VAL A 585 12.07 32.47 -16.29
N ARG A 586 11.44 33.49 -15.72
CA ARG A 586 12.19 34.45 -14.90
C ARG A 586 12.38 33.90 -13.49
N ILE A 587 13.64 33.88 -13.05
CA ILE A 587 14.03 33.39 -11.72
C ILE A 587 14.84 34.43 -10.95
N ARG A 588 14.85 34.28 -9.63
CA ARG A 588 15.80 34.94 -8.72
C ARG A 588 16.58 33.88 -7.97
N ILE A 589 17.89 34.05 -7.91
CA ILE A 589 18.79 33.27 -7.06
C ILE A 589 19.33 34.21 -5.98
N ALA A 590 19.16 33.83 -4.72
CA ALA A 590 19.65 34.59 -3.58
C ALA A 590 20.51 33.71 -2.67
N VAL A 591 21.58 34.29 -2.13
CA VAL A 591 22.43 33.67 -1.11
C VAL A 591 22.36 34.51 0.16
N ASN A 592 21.98 33.90 1.27
CA ASN A 592 21.71 34.58 2.55
C ASN A 592 20.76 35.78 2.40
N GLY A 593 19.73 35.64 1.54
CA GLY A 593 18.75 36.68 1.25
C GLY A 593 19.24 37.79 0.31
N GLN A 594 20.51 37.80 -0.10
CA GLN A 594 21.02 38.75 -1.10
C GLN A 594 20.91 38.18 -2.52
N PRO A 595 20.25 38.88 -3.46
CA PRO A 595 20.13 38.41 -4.83
C PRO A 595 21.49 38.42 -5.54
N VAL A 596 21.87 37.28 -6.09
CA VAL A 596 23.09 37.09 -6.92
C VAL A 596 22.75 36.96 -8.40
N PHE A 597 21.49 36.64 -8.71
CA PHE A 597 20.93 36.65 -10.06
C PHE A 597 19.44 36.98 -10.01
N GLU A 598 18.95 37.74 -10.99
CA GLU A 598 17.52 38.00 -11.19
C GLU A 598 17.25 38.33 -12.65
N GLY A 599 16.32 37.61 -13.28
CA GLY A 599 15.95 37.84 -14.68
C GLY A 599 15.47 36.58 -15.38
N GLU A 600 15.34 36.66 -16.70
CA GLU A 600 15.18 35.50 -17.58
C GLU A 600 16.38 34.56 -17.39
N ASN A 601 16.12 33.30 -17.05
CA ASN A 601 17.17 32.31 -16.92
C ASN A 601 17.86 32.03 -18.27
N ARG A 602 19.03 31.41 -18.23
CA ARG A 602 19.88 31.19 -19.43
C ARG A 602 19.99 29.73 -19.82
N PHE A 603 19.16 28.86 -19.24
CA PHE A 603 19.23 27.43 -19.48
C PHE A 603 18.45 27.07 -20.74
N VAL A 604 18.73 25.89 -21.30
CA VAL A 604 18.06 25.41 -22.51
C VAL A 604 16.70 24.79 -22.17
N GLU A 605 15.71 24.94 -23.05
CA GLU A 605 14.33 24.44 -22.87
C GLU A 605 14.23 22.89 -22.95
N ARG A 606 15.09 22.24 -23.74
CA ARG A 606 15.04 20.79 -24.04
C ARG A 606 16.41 20.13 -23.97
N GLY A 607 16.94 20.04 -22.76
CA GLY A 607 18.28 19.55 -22.49
C GLY A 607 18.83 20.11 -21.19
N TRP A 608 20.07 19.72 -20.87
CA TRP A 608 20.76 20.21 -19.68
C TRP A 608 21.88 21.14 -20.10
N SER A 609 21.90 22.37 -19.59
CA SER A 609 23.04 23.27 -19.73
C SER A 609 23.59 23.69 -18.37
N THR A 610 24.85 24.07 -18.36
CA THR A 610 25.55 24.51 -17.15
C THR A 610 25.86 25.99 -17.23
N GLU A 611 25.46 26.74 -16.21
CA GLU A 611 25.72 28.18 -16.09
C GLU A 611 26.41 28.50 -14.76
N GLU A 612 27.18 29.59 -14.76
CA GLU A 612 27.86 30.08 -13.56
C GLU A 612 27.24 31.39 -13.09
N VAL A 613 26.98 31.49 -11.78
CA VAL A 613 26.53 32.72 -11.12
C VAL A 613 27.54 33.10 -10.06
N ALA A 614 28.18 34.27 -10.24
CA ALA A 614 29.14 34.79 -9.27
C ALA A 614 28.45 35.09 -7.94
N ILE A 615 29.07 34.67 -6.83
CA ILE A 615 28.69 35.07 -5.48
C ILE A 615 29.67 36.17 -5.03
N PRO A 616 29.20 37.41 -4.86
CA PRO A 616 30.03 38.49 -4.34
C PRO A 616 30.74 38.15 -3.02
N PRO A 617 31.98 38.62 -2.81
CA PRO A 617 32.70 38.43 -1.55
C PRO A 617 31.91 38.93 -0.34
N GLY A 618 31.97 38.18 0.77
CA GLY A 618 31.32 38.54 2.03
C GLY A 618 29.84 38.14 2.16
N ILE A 619 29.22 37.59 1.11
CA ILE A 619 27.86 37.03 1.21
C ILE A 619 27.90 35.67 1.92
N LEU A 620 28.88 34.82 1.59
CA LEU A 620 29.11 33.56 2.31
C LEU A 620 29.77 33.83 3.66
N LYS A 621 29.22 33.22 4.71
CA LYS A 621 29.67 33.34 6.10
C LYS A 621 30.04 31.98 6.67
N GLN A 622 30.80 32.00 7.76
CA GLN A 622 31.00 30.83 8.60
C GLN A 622 29.64 30.33 9.13
N GLY A 623 29.45 29.02 9.14
CA GLY A 623 28.19 28.39 9.52
C GLY A 623 27.27 28.19 8.33
N GLU A 624 25.96 28.26 8.56
CA GLU A 624 24.94 27.98 7.55
C GLU A 624 24.74 29.16 6.58
N ASN A 625 24.65 28.83 5.29
CA ASN A 625 24.39 29.75 4.19
C ASN A 625 23.20 29.25 3.39
N GLU A 626 22.11 30.00 3.37
CA GLU A 626 20.95 29.64 2.55
C GLU A 626 21.20 30.01 1.09
N ILE A 627 20.90 29.12 0.16
CA ILE A 627 20.84 29.37 -1.28
C ILE A 627 19.41 29.10 -1.73
N ARG A 628 18.75 30.12 -2.29
CA ARG A 628 17.33 30.10 -2.62
C ARG A 628 17.09 30.46 -4.08
N PHE A 629 16.21 29.72 -4.72
CA PHE A 629 15.74 29.88 -6.10
C PHE A 629 14.24 30.14 -6.06
N VAL A 630 13.77 31.14 -6.80
CA VAL A 630 12.36 31.56 -6.80
C VAL A 630 11.94 31.88 -8.23
N THR A 631 10.78 31.39 -8.66
CA THR A 631 10.13 31.85 -9.90
C THR A 631 9.46 33.21 -9.68
N LEU A 632 9.52 34.09 -10.67
CA LEU A 632 9.04 35.46 -10.53
C LEU A 632 7.65 35.70 -11.14
N ASP A 633 7.21 34.79 -12.01
CA ASP A 633 5.96 34.92 -12.76
C ASP A 633 4.97 33.80 -12.40
N GLU A 634 3.70 33.94 -12.80
CA GLU A 634 2.68 32.89 -12.64
C GLU A 634 2.79 31.82 -13.75
N SER A 635 2.47 30.57 -13.42
CA SER A 635 2.30 29.51 -14.41
C SER A 635 0.98 29.70 -15.15
N SER A 636 1.03 29.73 -16.48
CA SER A 636 -0.14 29.78 -17.39
C SER A 636 -0.96 28.49 -17.39
N ALA A 637 -0.33 27.35 -17.07
CA ALA A 637 -0.94 26.03 -16.94
C ALA A 637 -0.17 25.17 -15.93
N ALA A 638 -0.74 24.04 -15.52
CA ALA A 638 -0.14 23.15 -14.52
C ALA A 638 1.21 22.53 -14.95
N ASP A 639 1.49 22.50 -16.25
CA ASP A 639 2.68 21.95 -16.89
C ASP A 639 3.58 23.01 -17.55
N GLN A 640 3.41 24.30 -17.19
CA GLN A 640 4.18 25.43 -17.73
C GLN A 640 4.75 26.32 -16.62
N GLY A 641 5.70 27.18 -16.97
CA GLY A 641 6.41 28.11 -16.09
C GLY A 641 7.33 27.42 -15.08
N TRP A 642 7.97 26.31 -15.45
CA TRP A 642 8.84 25.55 -14.53
C TRP A 642 10.34 25.77 -14.78
N PHE A 643 11.13 25.65 -13.72
CA PHE A 643 12.59 25.68 -13.76
C PHE A 643 13.15 24.46 -13.03
N MET A 644 14.00 23.65 -13.68
CA MET A 644 14.59 22.44 -13.09
C MET A 644 16.08 22.55 -12.86
N LEU A 645 16.54 21.98 -11.74
CA LEU A 645 17.93 21.91 -11.33
C LEU A 645 18.35 20.46 -11.16
N ALA A 646 19.39 20.05 -11.89
CA ALA A 646 19.98 18.71 -11.85
C ALA A 646 21.35 18.67 -11.17
N GLU A 647 22.02 19.82 -11.02
CA GLU A 647 23.25 19.91 -10.21
C GLU A 647 23.41 21.32 -9.66
N CYS A 648 23.88 21.43 -8.42
CA CYS A 648 24.24 22.70 -7.80
C CYS A 648 25.57 22.56 -7.05
N MET A 649 26.58 23.27 -7.51
CA MET A 649 27.89 23.33 -6.85
C MET A 649 28.21 24.76 -6.43
N VAL A 650 28.90 24.90 -5.31
CA VAL A 650 29.49 26.14 -4.83
C VAL A 650 31.00 25.95 -4.90
N LEU A 651 31.66 26.58 -5.86
CA LEU A 651 33.11 26.50 -6.02
C LEU A 651 33.76 27.77 -5.50
N VAL A 652 34.90 27.64 -4.82
CA VAL A 652 35.67 28.76 -4.26
C VAL A 652 37.05 28.79 -4.90
N GLU A 653 37.41 29.93 -5.47
CA GLU A 653 38.74 30.12 -6.07
C GLU A 653 39.82 30.28 -4.99
N GLY A 654 40.86 29.44 -5.06
CA GLY A 654 42.09 29.64 -4.29
C GLY A 654 42.00 29.36 -2.78
N GLU A 655 41.17 28.39 -2.37
CA GLU A 655 41.12 27.91 -0.98
C GLU A 655 42.23 26.92 -0.60
#